data_AF-A0A454C9Z4-F1
#
_entry.id   AF-A0A454C9Z4-F1
#
_cell.length_a   1.000
_cell.length_b   1.000
_cell.length_c   1.000
_cell.angle_alpha   90.00
_cell.angle_beta   90.00
_cell.angle_gamma   90.00
#
_symmetry.space_group_name_H-M   'P 1'
#
loop_
_entity.id
_entity.type
_entity.pdbx_description
1 polymer ?
#
loop_
_entity_poly.entity_id
_entity_poly.type
_entity_poly.pdbx_seq_one_letter_code
_entity_poly.pdbx_strand_id
1 'polypeptide(L)'
;MKKKNLSLQILALCVAAGSVPVLASKCTVTVKVKEKFNALKSQLQNLISKLSDEEQQELNEWLVNQEKEFKGDNSQGDNEIIKNIEEKINVLTKKINEQKKQNSPSKDENKELNIAIEQLKKSKQELQNLIDFSADQGIESSKAKEILDSTNIEENSSISEVKEKTNKINEAKQDLQNLIEDTKNKAKNEFDIKKQELKTLIESEKARNIDKSEEQNVLKYYKNVAESSNISEIKSKTKNIEEAINSLTKKINEQENKQEFEQAKQDFEKIKRELQELIATPDAKEVENIDDINKTLNEANIAQDWTISKIQDVSNNLKNAKEQLENKINTTKLQVKQNFEAKKQELETLIESAKSKKVENSEAQNVFDTTNITESSNISDIKSKTKIIEDAIKSLTKKIDEAKSHEVVPPSDEFLKIEEEFQSQKKQIESKLDEICSLNFNKTYSRQLIESNESTKKWINKKVNEVYGDYPGYETKYNYRKAYNERNKEDCKKYINKLKNIYKIVDMYANYLKEVFKYVESKDAKLSGEIKQKIMKEDVLEITKTSRSKIEYLNWSYFERNDFNDEFIAEHKKVFDDSVVKVKKAIFNKIIDNMFEKTSEANVYKIKTFLPDKTTRDEKQLYFDKSLPLFKLFSKVSVNFNTLLGGAKKTKGIYEQDGKLRFEGFIQFYDSEISCYKYFGTANPITIDEITIKAQ
;
A
#
# COMPACT_ATOMS: atom_id res chain seq x y z
N MET A 1 -23.48 -89.96 -128.21
CA MET A 1 -22.93 -88.75 -127.53
C MET A 1 -21.55 -89.11 -126.97
N LYS A 2 -20.45 -88.36 -127.08
CA LYS A 2 -19.98 -87.25 -127.94
C LYS A 2 -18.44 -87.24 -127.75
N LYS A 3 -17.66 -87.28 -128.85
CA LYS A 3 -16.18 -87.08 -129.01
C LYS A 3 -15.27 -87.87 -128.04
N LYS A 4 -15.12 -89.19 -128.18
CA LYS A 4 -14.22 -89.96 -129.10
C LYS A 4 -12.74 -89.54 -128.95
N ASN A 5 -11.88 -90.29 -128.26
CA ASN A 5 -11.55 -91.71 -128.49
C ASN A 5 -11.13 -91.96 -129.95
N LEU A 6 -10.18 -91.15 -130.45
CA LEU A 6 -9.64 -91.24 -131.81
C LEU A 6 -8.12 -91.51 -131.88
N SER A 7 -7.31 -91.18 -130.86
CA SER A 7 -5.86 -91.43 -130.94
C SER A 7 -5.45 -92.86 -130.57
N LEU A 8 -6.21 -93.53 -129.69
CA LEU A 8 -5.98 -94.95 -129.35
C LEU A 8 -6.51 -95.93 -130.40
N GLN A 9 -7.18 -95.48 -131.46
CA GLN A 9 -7.66 -96.33 -132.56
C GLN A 9 -6.82 -96.26 -133.85
N ILE A 10 -5.79 -95.41 -133.92
CA ILE A 10 -4.83 -95.40 -135.04
C ILE A 10 -3.57 -96.26 -134.72
N LEU A 11 -3.57 -96.96 -133.59
CA LEU A 11 -2.57 -97.99 -133.26
C LEU A 11 -2.98 -99.41 -133.69
N ALA A 12 -4.13 -99.59 -134.37
CA ALA A 12 -4.66 -100.94 -134.65
C ALA A 12 -5.21 -101.16 -136.08
N LEU A 13 -5.01 -100.26 -137.04
CA LEU A 13 -5.37 -100.53 -138.45
C LEU A 13 -4.34 -99.92 -139.41
N CYS A 14 -3.81 -100.77 -140.28
CA CYS A 14 -2.86 -100.52 -141.39
C CYS A 14 -1.37 -100.49 -140.98
N VAL A 15 -0.78 -101.60 -140.53
CA VAL A 15 -0.24 -102.69 -141.39
C VAL A 15 -0.89 -102.80 -142.77
N ALA A 16 -0.40 -102.02 -143.73
CA ALA A 16 -0.38 -102.35 -145.17
C ALA A 16 0.32 -101.21 -145.95
N ALA A 17 1.20 -101.59 -146.88
CA ALA A 17 1.96 -100.76 -147.81
C ALA A 17 3.13 -99.94 -147.21
N GLY A 18 4.35 -100.40 -147.49
CA GLY A 18 5.59 -99.83 -146.98
C GLY A 18 6.04 -98.54 -147.67
N SER A 19 7.11 -97.99 -147.08
CA SER A 19 8.00 -96.91 -147.53
C SER A 19 7.76 -95.48 -147.01
N VAL A 20 8.10 -95.17 -145.75
CA VAL A 20 8.63 -93.83 -145.38
C VAL A 20 9.55 -93.84 -144.13
N PRO A 21 10.84 -94.26 -144.20
CA PRO A 21 11.81 -94.03 -143.11
C PRO A 21 12.56 -92.67 -143.17
N VAL A 22 12.30 -91.83 -144.18
CA VAL A 22 13.12 -90.60 -144.42
C VAL A 22 12.55 -89.33 -143.74
N LEU A 23 11.28 -89.34 -143.32
CA LEU A 23 10.63 -88.17 -142.67
C LEU A 23 10.75 -88.18 -141.13
N ALA A 24 10.84 -89.34 -140.48
CA ALA A 24 10.98 -89.45 -139.02
C ALA A 24 12.40 -89.13 -138.50
N SER A 25 13.44 -89.41 -139.30
CA SER A 25 14.84 -89.09 -138.92
C SER A 25 15.14 -87.59 -139.00
N LYS A 26 14.56 -86.87 -139.98
CA LYS A 26 14.67 -85.40 -140.06
C LYS A 26 14.04 -84.72 -138.86
N CYS A 27 12.78 -85.00 -138.51
CA CYS A 27 12.11 -84.39 -137.35
C CYS A 27 12.85 -84.60 -136.02
N THR A 28 13.44 -85.78 -135.79
CA THR A 28 14.16 -86.08 -134.54
C THR A 28 15.46 -85.27 -134.41
N VAL A 29 16.15 -85.01 -135.53
CA VAL A 29 17.37 -84.19 -135.55
C VAL A 29 17.03 -82.70 -135.39
N THR A 30 15.95 -82.24 -136.02
CA THR A 30 15.42 -80.86 -135.89
C THR A 30 15.07 -80.50 -134.44
N VAL A 31 14.43 -81.42 -133.70
CA VAL A 31 14.08 -81.22 -132.28
C VAL A 31 15.32 -81.12 -131.40
N LYS A 32 16.32 -82.00 -131.59
CA LYS A 32 17.56 -81.98 -130.79
C LYS A 32 18.40 -80.72 -130.98
N VAL A 33 18.45 -80.18 -132.21
CA VAL A 33 19.20 -78.95 -132.51
C VAL A 33 18.55 -77.73 -131.83
N LYS A 34 17.22 -77.68 -131.80
CA LYS A 34 16.46 -76.61 -131.14
C LYS A 34 16.57 -76.66 -129.62
N GLU A 35 16.55 -77.86 -129.03
CA GLU A 35 16.81 -78.07 -127.60
C GLU A 35 18.24 -77.63 -127.21
N LYS A 36 19.24 -78.00 -128.03
CA LYS A 36 20.64 -77.61 -127.79
C LYS A 36 20.83 -76.09 -127.84
N PHE A 37 20.25 -75.42 -128.82
CA PHE A 37 20.28 -73.96 -128.93
C PHE A 37 19.65 -73.29 -127.70
N ASN A 38 18.46 -73.72 -127.28
CA ASN A 38 17.77 -73.14 -126.11
C ASN A 38 18.56 -73.33 -124.80
N ALA A 39 19.19 -74.50 -124.61
CA ALA A 39 20.03 -74.77 -123.45
C ALA A 39 21.25 -73.85 -123.41
N LEU A 40 21.96 -73.71 -124.54
CA LEU A 40 23.13 -72.82 -124.66
C LEU A 40 22.74 -71.35 -124.50
N LYS A 41 21.63 -70.92 -125.11
CA LYS A 41 21.09 -69.56 -124.95
C LYS A 41 20.84 -69.24 -123.47
N SER A 42 20.18 -70.15 -122.75
CA SER A 42 19.91 -69.98 -121.31
C SER A 42 21.20 -69.91 -120.49
N GLN A 43 22.19 -70.75 -120.80
CA GLN A 43 23.51 -70.68 -120.17
C GLN A 43 24.21 -69.35 -120.43
N LEU A 44 24.19 -68.87 -121.67
CA LEU A 44 24.80 -67.60 -122.05
C LEU A 44 24.11 -66.41 -121.36
N GLN A 45 22.78 -66.39 -121.31
CA GLN A 45 22.01 -65.35 -120.60
C GLN A 45 22.36 -65.27 -119.10
N ASN A 46 22.57 -66.42 -118.44
CA ASN A 46 22.99 -66.48 -117.04
C ASN A 46 24.44 -65.97 -116.84
N LEU A 47 25.30 -66.12 -117.85
CA LEU A 47 26.65 -65.55 -117.82
C LEU A 47 26.62 -64.04 -118.09
N ILE A 48 25.78 -63.58 -119.03
CA ILE A 48 25.62 -62.17 -119.36
C ILE A 48 25.16 -61.38 -118.13
N SER A 49 24.17 -61.88 -117.36
CA SER A 49 23.66 -61.21 -116.16
C SER A 49 24.69 -61.01 -115.02
N LYS A 50 25.92 -61.49 -115.19
CA LYS A 50 27.04 -61.36 -114.23
C LYS A 50 28.10 -60.35 -114.70
N LEU A 51 27.88 -59.68 -115.83
CA LEU A 51 28.78 -58.66 -116.40
C LEU A 51 28.29 -57.25 -116.06
N SER A 52 29.04 -56.20 -116.43
CA SER A 52 28.60 -54.81 -116.24
C SER A 52 27.41 -54.46 -117.14
N ASP A 53 26.65 -53.42 -116.76
CA ASP A 53 25.43 -53.03 -117.47
C ASP A 53 25.67 -52.71 -118.96
N GLU A 54 26.80 -52.08 -119.30
CA GLU A 54 27.20 -51.79 -120.69
C GLU A 54 27.51 -53.08 -121.49
N GLU A 55 28.22 -54.03 -120.89
CA GLU A 55 28.51 -55.32 -121.53
C GLU A 55 27.26 -56.19 -121.66
N GLN A 56 26.35 -56.11 -120.68
CA GLN A 56 25.06 -56.79 -120.72
C GLN A 56 24.23 -56.33 -121.91
N GLN A 57 24.21 -55.03 -122.19
CA GLN A 57 23.45 -54.47 -123.30
C GLN A 57 23.97 -54.99 -124.65
N GLU A 58 25.27 -54.89 -124.90
CA GLU A 58 25.89 -55.30 -126.17
C GLU A 58 25.73 -56.82 -126.44
N LEU A 59 25.94 -57.66 -125.42
CA LEU A 59 25.83 -59.11 -125.55
C LEU A 59 24.40 -59.61 -125.69
N ASN A 60 23.43 -58.96 -125.04
CA ASN A 60 22.02 -59.31 -125.21
C ASN A 60 21.53 -58.95 -126.62
N GLU A 61 21.93 -57.81 -127.17
CA GLU A 61 21.62 -57.45 -128.56
C GLU A 61 22.24 -58.45 -129.55
N TRP A 62 23.49 -58.85 -129.33
CA TRP A 62 24.15 -59.88 -130.15
C TRP A 62 23.40 -61.21 -130.10
N LEU A 63 23.00 -61.67 -128.90
CA LEU A 63 22.28 -62.94 -128.73
C LEU A 63 20.89 -62.94 -129.38
N VAL A 64 20.18 -61.81 -129.33
CA VAL A 64 18.88 -61.63 -130.00
C VAL A 64 19.02 -61.73 -131.52
N ASN A 65 20.11 -61.21 -132.09
CA ASN A 65 20.37 -61.33 -133.53
C ASN A 65 20.69 -62.78 -133.93
N GLN A 66 21.48 -63.50 -133.13
CA GLN A 66 21.74 -64.93 -133.36
C GLN A 66 20.44 -65.76 -133.30
N GLU A 67 19.50 -65.42 -132.42
CA GLU A 67 18.20 -66.09 -132.33
C GLU A 67 17.29 -65.83 -133.54
N LYS A 68 17.33 -64.62 -134.12
CA LYS A 68 16.56 -64.30 -135.34
C LYS A 68 17.03 -65.09 -136.56
N GLU A 69 18.33 -65.34 -136.66
CA GLU A 69 18.92 -66.05 -137.81
C GLU A 69 18.79 -67.58 -137.69
N PHE A 70 18.54 -68.09 -136.49
CA PHE A 70 18.38 -69.51 -136.21
C PHE A 70 17.02 -70.04 -136.71
N LYS A 71 17.05 -70.96 -137.66
CA LYS A 71 15.84 -71.54 -138.29
C LYS A 71 15.41 -72.84 -137.62
N GLY A 72 16.34 -73.51 -136.95
CA GLY A 72 16.13 -74.76 -136.24
C GLY A 72 15.91 -75.95 -137.16
N ASP A 73 16.37 -75.90 -138.41
CA ASP A 73 16.23 -76.93 -139.45
C ASP A 73 17.47 -77.83 -139.61
N ASN A 74 18.51 -77.63 -138.76
CA ASN A 74 19.80 -78.30 -138.82
C ASN A 74 20.58 -78.01 -140.12
N SER A 75 20.35 -76.83 -140.71
CA SER A 75 21.19 -76.31 -141.77
C SER A 75 22.61 -76.02 -141.27
N GLN A 76 23.54 -75.87 -142.21
CA GLN A 76 24.92 -75.50 -141.89
C GLN A 76 24.99 -74.16 -141.12
N GLY A 77 24.07 -73.23 -141.40
CA GLY A 77 23.93 -71.97 -140.66
C GLY A 77 23.55 -72.15 -139.19
N ASP A 78 22.59 -73.04 -138.88
CA ASP A 78 22.20 -73.31 -137.49
C ASP A 78 23.35 -73.92 -136.67
N ASN A 79 24.15 -74.79 -137.29
CA ASN A 79 25.31 -75.40 -136.62
C ASN A 79 26.41 -74.36 -136.34
N GLU A 80 26.58 -73.38 -137.22
CA GLU A 80 27.54 -72.28 -137.05
C GLU A 80 27.09 -71.31 -135.94
N ILE A 81 25.79 -71.00 -135.87
CA ILE A 81 25.20 -70.21 -134.77
C ILE A 81 25.39 -70.91 -133.41
N ILE A 82 25.12 -72.22 -133.33
CA ILE A 82 25.34 -72.99 -132.10
C ILE A 82 26.80 -72.94 -131.66
N LYS A 83 27.74 -73.10 -132.60
CA LYS A 83 29.18 -73.04 -132.33
C LYS A 83 29.61 -71.65 -131.84
N ASN A 84 29.09 -70.58 -132.46
CA ASN A 84 29.37 -69.20 -132.04
C ASN A 84 28.90 -68.93 -130.61
N ILE A 85 27.72 -69.44 -130.24
CA ILE A 85 27.20 -69.32 -128.87
C ILE A 85 28.07 -70.12 -127.88
N GLU A 86 28.47 -71.34 -128.23
CA GLU A 86 29.39 -72.15 -127.40
C GLU A 86 30.74 -71.46 -127.18
N GLU A 87 31.32 -70.87 -128.23
CA GLU A 87 32.57 -70.10 -128.12
C GLU A 87 32.41 -68.86 -127.24
N LYS A 88 31.29 -68.12 -127.38
CA LYS A 88 31.02 -66.95 -126.54
C LYS A 88 30.83 -67.32 -125.07
N ILE A 89 30.14 -68.42 -124.78
CA ILE A 89 30.01 -68.99 -123.42
C ILE A 89 31.39 -69.30 -122.83
N ASN A 90 32.28 -69.94 -123.60
CA ASN A 90 33.62 -70.28 -123.13
C ASN A 90 34.48 -69.04 -122.84
N VAL A 91 34.44 -68.03 -123.72
CA VAL A 91 35.16 -66.76 -123.53
C VAL A 91 34.66 -66.04 -122.27
N LEU A 92 33.34 -65.92 -122.10
CA LEU A 92 32.76 -65.26 -120.92
C LEU A 92 33.01 -66.05 -119.63
N THR A 93 32.94 -67.37 -119.67
CA THR A 93 33.26 -68.24 -118.53
C THR A 93 34.70 -68.04 -118.09
N LYS A 94 35.64 -67.94 -119.04
CA LYS A 94 37.06 -67.66 -118.74
C LYS A 94 37.24 -66.28 -118.12
N LYS A 95 36.62 -65.25 -118.70
CA LYS A 95 36.67 -63.85 -118.21
C LYS A 95 36.09 -63.71 -116.78
N ILE A 96 34.94 -64.32 -116.51
CA ILE A 96 34.30 -64.32 -115.17
C ILE A 96 35.17 -65.06 -114.14
N ASN A 97 35.82 -66.16 -114.53
CA ASN A 97 36.74 -66.88 -113.65
C ASN A 97 38.05 -66.12 -113.38
N GLU A 98 38.53 -65.33 -114.34
CA GLU A 98 39.69 -64.44 -114.17
C GLU A 98 39.37 -63.24 -113.25
N GLN A 99 38.17 -62.65 -113.35
CA GLN A 99 37.69 -61.61 -112.42
C GLN A 99 37.54 -62.13 -110.97
N LYS A 100 37.12 -63.38 -110.77
CA LYS A 100 37.10 -64.01 -109.42
C LYS A 100 38.49 -64.23 -108.81
N LYS A 101 39.54 -64.39 -109.63
CA LYS A 101 40.93 -64.50 -109.15
C LYS A 101 41.56 -63.16 -108.76
N GLN A 102 41.02 -62.03 -109.24
CA GLN A 102 41.47 -60.69 -108.84
C GLN A 102 40.79 -60.15 -107.57
N ASN A 103 39.72 -60.79 -107.08
CA ASN A 103 38.96 -60.40 -105.88
C ASN A 103 39.13 -61.35 -104.67
N SER A 104 40.24 -62.05 -104.55
CA SER A 104 40.64 -62.72 -103.29
C SER A 104 41.56 -61.80 -102.47
N PRO A 105 41.29 -61.56 -101.17
CA PRO A 105 42.11 -60.69 -100.32
C PRO A 105 43.47 -61.32 -99.98
N SER A 106 44.47 -60.48 -99.72
CA SER A 106 45.86 -60.91 -99.49
C SER A 106 46.05 -61.57 -98.11
N LYS A 107 47.15 -62.32 -97.95
CA LYS A 107 47.50 -63.09 -96.73
C LYS A 107 47.76 -62.24 -95.48
N ASP A 108 47.95 -60.92 -95.63
CA ASP A 108 48.30 -60.01 -94.52
C ASP A 108 47.05 -59.44 -93.80
N GLU A 109 45.92 -59.23 -94.49
CA GLU A 109 44.69 -58.65 -93.89
C GLU A 109 43.96 -59.64 -92.95
N ASN A 110 44.03 -60.95 -93.24
CA ASN A 110 43.40 -61.99 -92.42
C ASN A 110 44.16 -62.21 -91.07
N LYS A 111 45.45 -61.84 -91.02
CA LYS A 111 46.23 -61.88 -89.78
C LYS A 111 45.90 -60.70 -88.87
N GLU A 112 45.70 -59.51 -89.42
CA GLU A 112 45.34 -58.31 -88.66
C GLU A 112 43.93 -58.37 -88.05
N LEU A 113 42.94 -58.90 -88.78
CA LEU A 113 41.58 -59.08 -88.26
C LEU A 113 41.55 -60.02 -87.05
N ASN A 114 42.24 -61.16 -87.14
CA ASN A 114 42.32 -62.10 -86.02
C ASN A 114 43.01 -61.50 -84.78
N ILE A 115 44.04 -60.67 -84.98
CA ILE A 115 44.70 -59.93 -83.88
C ILE A 115 43.72 -58.94 -83.22
N ALA A 116 42.93 -58.19 -84.02
CA ALA A 116 41.95 -57.24 -83.49
C ALA A 116 40.82 -57.94 -82.72
N ILE A 117 40.36 -59.11 -83.18
CA ILE A 117 39.34 -59.92 -82.50
C ILE A 117 39.86 -60.44 -81.15
N GLU A 118 41.10 -60.94 -81.10
CA GLU A 118 41.71 -61.39 -79.84
C GLU A 118 41.92 -60.23 -78.85
N GLN A 119 42.28 -59.03 -79.33
CA GLN A 119 42.33 -57.82 -78.50
C GLN A 119 40.96 -57.47 -77.92
N LEU A 120 39.89 -57.50 -78.72
CA LEU A 120 38.53 -57.26 -78.25
C LEU A 120 38.10 -58.27 -77.17
N LYS A 121 38.35 -59.58 -77.38
CA LYS A 121 38.05 -60.62 -76.38
C LYS A 121 38.77 -60.37 -75.07
N LYS A 122 40.06 -60.00 -75.14
CA LYS A 122 40.84 -59.64 -73.95
C LYS A 122 40.26 -58.43 -73.24
N SER A 123 39.98 -57.34 -73.95
CA SER A 123 39.36 -56.14 -73.39
C SER A 123 37.98 -56.42 -72.76
N LYS A 124 37.16 -57.29 -73.38
CA LYS A 124 35.87 -57.72 -72.81
C LYS A 124 36.03 -58.47 -71.51
N GLN A 125 36.96 -59.44 -71.44
CA GLN A 125 37.23 -60.19 -70.22
C GLN A 125 37.75 -59.26 -69.10
N GLU A 126 38.61 -58.31 -69.43
CA GLU A 126 39.13 -57.33 -68.47
C GLU A 126 38.02 -56.41 -67.94
N LEU A 127 37.07 -55.99 -68.78
CA LEU A 127 35.90 -55.20 -68.35
C LEU A 127 34.95 -56.03 -67.47
N GLN A 128 34.69 -57.29 -67.82
CA GLN A 128 33.86 -58.19 -67.00
C GLN A 128 34.45 -58.40 -65.61
N ASN A 129 35.74 -58.69 -65.52
CA ASN A 129 36.43 -58.83 -64.23
C ASN A 129 36.33 -57.56 -63.37
N LEU A 130 36.36 -56.37 -64.00
CA LEU A 130 36.22 -55.09 -63.33
C LEU A 130 34.79 -54.82 -62.86
N ILE A 131 33.79 -55.25 -63.63
CA ILE A 131 32.36 -55.20 -63.26
C ILE A 131 32.10 -56.06 -62.02
N ASP A 132 32.62 -57.28 -62.00
CA ASP A 132 32.46 -58.20 -60.86
C ASP A 132 33.15 -57.64 -59.60
N PHE A 133 34.39 -57.14 -59.74
CA PHE A 133 35.08 -56.45 -58.66
C PHE A 133 34.28 -55.24 -58.15
N SER A 134 33.69 -54.45 -59.04
CA SER A 134 32.87 -53.29 -58.65
C SER A 134 31.63 -53.69 -57.87
N ALA A 135 30.98 -54.79 -58.26
CA ALA A 135 29.80 -55.32 -57.58
C ALA A 135 30.13 -55.77 -56.14
N ASP A 136 31.26 -56.46 -55.94
CA ASP A 136 31.75 -56.85 -54.61
C ASP A 136 32.06 -55.64 -53.72
N GLN A 137 32.36 -54.48 -54.31
CA GLN A 137 32.57 -53.21 -53.61
C GLN A 137 31.29 -52.37 -53.45
N GLY A 138 30.15 -52.84 -53.99
CA GLY A 138 28.89 -52.10 -53.99
C GLY A 138 28.89 -50.86 -54.89
N ILE A 139 29.68 -50.88 -55.97
CA ILE A 139 29.73 -49.81 -56.98
C ILE A 139 28.81 -50.16 -58.15
N GLU A 140 28.01 -49.18 -58.59
CA GLU A 140 27.13 -49.33 -59.74
C GLU A 140 27.94 -49.41 -61.06
N SER A 141 27.81 -50.53 -61.77
CA SER A 141 28.50 -50.80 -63.04
C SER A 141 27.53 -51.04 -64.21
N SER A 142 26.28 -50.59 -64.09
CA SER A 142 25.19 -50.78 -65.06
C SER A 142 25.58 -50.36 -66.49
N LYS A 143 26.18 -49.18 -66.65
CA LYS A 143 26.66 -48.65 -67.94
C LYS A 143 27.78 -49.50 -68.58
N ALA A 144 28.73 -49.95 -67.77
CA ALA A 144 29.82 -50.80 -68.25
C ALA A 144 29.29 -52.16 -68.73
N LYS A 145 28.28 -52.70 -68.04
CA LYS A 145 27.61 -53.94 -68.42
C LYS A 145 26.84 -53.81 -69.73
N GLU A 146 26.12 -52.70 -69.93
CA GLU A 146 25.42 -52.41 -71.18
C GLU A 146 26.38 -52.33 -72.39
N ILE A 147 27.56 -51.72 -72.20
CA ILE A 147 28.60 -51.62 -73.25
C ILE A 147 29.23 -53.00 -73.53
N LEU A 148 29.44 -53.82 -72.51
CA LEU A 148 29.93 -55.19 -72.66
C LEU A 148 28.97 -56.06 -73.49
N ASP A 149 27.67 -55.96 -73.19
CA ASP A 149 26.61 -56.77 -73.82
C ASP A 149 26.33 -56.33 -75.28
N SER A 150 26.52 -55.05 -75.61
CA SER A 150 26.22 -54.48 -76.94
C SER A 150 27.33 -54.65 -78.00
N THR A 151 28.49 -55.17 -77.64
CA THR A 151 29.69 -55.24 -78.52
C THR A 151 29.94 -56.63 -79.15
N ASN A 152 28.93 -57.28 -79.72
CA ASN A 152 29.07 -58.62 -80.35
C ASN A 152 29.85 -58.60 -81.68
N ILE A 153 30.47 -59.72 -82.06
CA ILE A 153 31.24 -59.90 -83.32
C ILE A 153 30.42 -60.77 -84.28
N GLU A 154 30.29 -60.36 -85.54
CA GLU A 154 29.61 -61.12 -86.61
C GLU A 154 30.66 -61.76 -87.55
N GLU A 155 30.31 -62.87 -88.23
CA GLU A 155 31.22 -63.66 -89.10
C GLU A 155 31.86 -62.86 -90.25
N ASN A 156 31.32 -61.68 -90.56
CA ASN A 156 31.75 -60.76 -91.61
C ASN A 156 32.18 -59.37 -91.09
N SER A 157 32.41 -59.20 -89.77
CA SER A 157 32.81 -57.89 -89.20
C SER A 157 34.12 -57.38 -89.80
N SER A 158 34.12 -56.10 -90.17
CA SER A 158 35.33 -55.44 -90.68
C SER A 158 36.35 -55.17 -89.58
N ILE A 159 37.64 -55.06 -89.93
CA ILE A 159 38.72 -54.69 -88.98
C ILE A 159 38.40 -53.35 -88.30
N SER A 160 37.79 -52.40 -89.02
CA SER A 160 37.40 -51.09 -88.51
C SER A 160 36.32 -51.19 -87.42
N GLU A 161 35.28 -52.00 -87.63
CA GLU A 161 34.21 -52.23 -86.66
C GLU A 161 34.72 -52.90 -85.37
N VAL A 162 35.61 -53.89 -85.49
CA VAL A 162 36.21 -54.57 -84.33
C VAL A 162 37.07 -53.59 -83.52
N LYS A 163 37.85 -52.72 -84.19
CA LYS A 163 38.62 -51.67 -83.53
C LYS A 163 37.72 -50.65 -82.82
N GLU A 164 36.63 -50.21 -83.44
CA GLU A 164 35.67 -49.27 -82.82
C GLU A 164 35.02 -49.87 -81.56
N LYS A 165 34.55 -51.12 -81.64
CA LYS A 165 34.00 -51.85 -80.48
C LYS A 165 35.04 -52.04 -79.37
N THR A 166 36.29 -52.29 -79.74
CA THR A 166 37.41 -52.40 -78.79
C THR A 166 37.66 -51.08 -78.06
N ASN A 167 37.64 -49.95 -78.78
CA ASN A 167 37.78 -48.63 -78.17
C ASN A 167 36.65 -48.34 -77.17
N LYS A 168 35.39 -48.62 -77.52
CA LYS A 168 34.24 -48.45 -76.61
C LYS A 168 34.37 -49.29 -75.32
N ILE A 169 34.86 -50.53 -75.43
CA ILE A 169 35.13 -51.37 -74.25
C ILE A 169 36.27 -50.80 -73.40
N ASN A 170 37.34 -50.31 -74.03
CA ASN A 170 38.46 -49.72 -73.31
C ASN A 170 38.07 -48.40 -72.61
N GLU A 171 37.24 -47.57 -73.25
CA GLU A 171 36.66 -46.36 -72.65
C GLU A 171 35.79 -46.72 -71.44
N ALA A 172 34.86 -47.66 -71.58
CA ALA A 172 34.01 -48.13 -70.48
C ALA A 172 34.81 -48.72 -69.32
N LYS A 173 35.91 -49.43 -69.62
CA LYS A 173 36.85 -49.94 -68.62
C LYS A 173 37.54 -48.79 -67.88
N GLN A 174 38.05 -47.79 -68.59
CA GLN A 174 38.70 -46.64 -67.97
C GLN A 174 37.73 -45.84 -67.10
N ASP A 175 36.51 -45.62 -67.56
CA ASP A 175 35.47 -44.93 -66.80
C ASP A 175 35.11 -45.67 -65.51
N LEU A 176 34.96 -47.00 -65.57
CA LEU A 176 34.69 -47.80 -64.37
C LEU A 176 35.89 -47.81 -63.41
N GLN A 177 37.13 -47.85 -63.92
CA GLN A 177 38.34 -47.71 -63.10
C GLN A 177 38.38 -46.36 -62.37
N ASN A 178 38.09 -45.28 -63.08
CA ASN A 178 38.03 -43.94 -62.50
C ASN A 178 36.93 -43.86 -61.42
N LEU A 179 35.76 -44.43 -61.68
CA LEU A 179 34.65 -44.46 -60.72
C LEU A 179 35.00 -45.24 -59.43
N ILE A 180 35.68 -46.39 -59.56
CA ILE A 180 36.16 -47.17 -58.42
C ILE A 180 37.15 -46.35 -57.59
N GLU A 181 38.12 -45.73 -58.24
CA GLU A 181 39.15 -44.94 -57.59
C GLU A 181 38.57 -43.70 -56.89
N ASP A 182 37.67 -42.97 -57.56
CA ASP A 182 36.96 -41.83 -56.99
C ASP A 182 36.12 -42.24 -55.77
N THR A 183 35.42 -43.38 -55.84
CA THR A 183 34.59 -43.88 -54.73
C THR A 183 35.48 -44.29 -53.54
N LYS A 184 36.62 -44.92 -53.80
CA LYS A 184 37.60 -45.27 -52.77
C LYS A 184 38.21 -44.04 -52.10
N ASN A 185 38.57 -43.03 -52.89
CA ASN A 185 39.11 -41.76 -52.37
C ASN A 185 38.07 -41.00 -51.53
N LYS A 186 36.80 -40.98 -51.95
CA LYS A 186 35.71 -40.42 -51.13
C LYS A 186 35.54 -41.14 -49.79
N ALA A 187 35.52 -42.48 -49.80
CA ALA A 187 35.40 -43.26 -48.58
C ALA A 187 36.60 -43.06 -47.63
N LYS A 188 37.82 -42.94 -48.17
CA LYS A 188 39.03 -42.65 -47.38
C LYS A 188 38.99 -41.25 -46.77
N ASN A 189 38.56 -40.24 -47.54
CA ASN A 189 38.38 -38.88 -47.04
C ASN A 189 37.35 -38.83 -45.91
N GLU A 190 36.22 -39.52 -46.06
CA GLU A 190 35.19 -39.61 -45.01
C GLU A 190 35.72 -40.28 -43.74
N PHE A 191 36.47 -41.37 -43.89
CA PHE A 191 37.18 -42.01 -42.77
C PHE A 191 38.12 -41.05 -42.05
N ASP A 192 38.96 -40.32 -42.80
CA ASP A 192 39.94 -39.39 -42.23
C ASP A 192 39.27 -38.22 -41.49
N ILE A 193 38.16 -37.70 -42.05
CA ILE A 193 37.33 -36.68 -41.40
C ILE A 193 36.77 -37.21 -40.08
N LYS A 194 36.09 -38.37 -40.09
CA LYS A 194 35.49 -38.96 -38.88
C LYS A 194 36.53 -39.30 -37.83
N LYS A 195 37.68 -39.82 -38.25
CA LYS A 195 38.79 -40.10 -37.34
C LYS A 195 39.31 -38.82 -36.67
N GLN A 196 39.42 -37.73 -37.44
CA GLN A 196 39.82 -36.44 -36.89
C GLN A 196 38.77 -35.85 -35.95
N GLU A 197 37.47 -35.98 -36.27
CA GLU A 197 36.37 -35.61 -35.37
C GLU A 197 36.48 -36.34 -34.03
N LEU A 198 36.67 -37.66 -34.04
CA LEU A 198 36.85 -38.46 -32.81
C LEU A 198 38.08 -38.01 -32.01
N LYS A 199 39.21 -37.75 -32.70
CA LYS A 199 40.43 -37.26 -32.05
C LYS A 199 40.19 -35.91 -31.36
N THR A 200 39.59 -34.96 -32.07
CA THR A 200 39.26 -33.64 -31.51
C THR A 200 38.31 -33.75 -30.33
N LEU A 201 37.32 -34.66 -30.39
CA LEU A 201 36.39 -34.88 -29.28
C LEU A 201 37.11 -35.45 -28.04
N ILE A 202 38.01 -36.43 -28.22
CA ILE A 202 38.84 -37.01 -27.15
C ILE A 202 39.76 -35.97 -26.50
N GLU A 203 40.33 -35.07 -27.29
CA GLU A 203 41.24 -34.01 -26.85
C GLU A 203 40.51 -32.78 -26.28
N SER A 204 39.18 -32.70 -26.44
CA SER A 204 38.39 -31.57 -25.93
C SER A 204 38.42 -31.47 -24.41
N GLU A 205 38.37 -30.24 -23.89
CA GLU A 205 38.30 -30.01 -22.43
C GLU A 205 37.05 -30.64 -21.81
N LYS A 206 35.95 -30.69 -22.57
CA LYS A 206 34.70 -31.36 -22.18
C LYS A 206 34.88 -32.86 -21.90
N ALA A 207 35.84 -33.51 -22.55
CA ALA A 207 36.16 -34.92 -22.37
C ALA A 207 37.29 -35.18 -21.36
N ARG A 208 37.77 -34.16 -20.63
CA ARG A 208 38.94 -34.28 -19.75
C ARG A 208 38.74 -35.24 -18.58
N ASN A 209 37.55 -35.21 -17.97
CA ASN A 209 37.22 -35.95 -16.74
C ASN A 209 36.27 -37.14 -16.99
N ILE A 210 36.31 -37.69 -18.20
CA ILE A 210 35.41 -38.76 -18.64
C ILE A 210 36.25 -39.98 -18.99
N ASP A 211 35.77 -41.18 -18.61
CA ASP A 211 36.37 -42.42 -19.08
C ASP A 211 36.12 -42.58 -20.59
N LYS A 212 37.21 -42.45 -21.34
CA LYS A 212 37.27 -42.49 -22.80
C LYS A 212 38.20 -43.59 -23.31
N SER A 213 38.46 -44.60 -22.47
CA SER A 213 39.40 -45.69 -22.76
C SER A 213 38.99 -46.50 -23.99
N GLU A 214 37.70 -46.83 -24.12
CA GLU A 214 37.14 -47.55 -25.27
C GLU A 214 37.30 -46.77 -26.58
N GLU A 215 36.97 -45.48 -26.57
CA GLU A 215 37.04 -44.63 -27.75
C GLU A 215 38.48 -44.30 -28.17
N GLN A 216 39.39 -44.16 -27.19
CA GLN A 216 40.83 -44.09 -27.45
C GLN A 216 41.36 -45.38 -28.09
N ASN A 217 40.87 -46.55 -27.67
CA ASN A 217 41.24 -47.83 -28.27
C ASN A 217 40.76 -47.93 -29.73
N VAL A 218 39.53 -47.47 -30.04
CA VAL A 218 39.02 -47.41 -31.42
C VAL A 218 39.90 -46.49 -32.29
N LEU A 219 40.24 -45.29 -31.81
CA LEU A 219 41.10 -44.34 -32.53
C LEU A 219 42.51 -44.93 -32.78
N LYS A 220 43.06 -45.67 -31.80
CA LYS A 220 44.38 -46.30 -31.91
C LYS A 220 44.38 -47.51 -32.84
N TYR A 221 43.33 -48.33 -32.79
CA TYR A 221 43.19 -49.53 -33.60
C TYR A 221 43.08 -49.20 -35.10
N TYR A 222 42.31 -48.16 -35.45
CA TYR A 222 42.17 -47.69 -36.83
C TYR A 222 43.20 -46.60 -37.19
N LYS A 223 44.48 -46.92 -36.98
CA LYS A 223 45.57 -45.95 -37.18
C LYS A 223 45.64 -45.42 -38.61
N ASN A 224 45.52 -46.26 -39.63
CA ASN A 224 45.48 -45.86 -41.05
C ASN A 224 44.55 -46.80 -41.83
N VAL A 225 44.02 -46.32 -42.95
CA VAL A 225 43.47 -47.18 -44.02
C VAL A 225 44.64 -47.63 -44.89
N ALA A 226 44.82 -48.95 -45.04
CA ALA A 226 45.85 -49.49 -45.94
C ALA A 226 45.48 -49.18 -47.40
N GLU A 227 46.47 -48.95 -48.26
CA GLU A 227 46.22 -48.75 -49.70
C GLU A 227 45.55 -49.95 -50.35
N SER A 228 45.77 -51.15 -49.82
CA SER A 228 45.10 -52.39 -50.24
C SER A 228 43.68 -52.54 -49.69
N SER A 229 43.23 -51.71 -48.75
CA SER A 229 41.87 -51.84 -48.20
C SER A 229 40.83 -51.57 -49.28
N ASN A 230 39.81 -52.42 -49.26
CA ASN A 230 38.67 -52.31 -50.13
C ASN A 230 37.64 -51.30 -49.55
N ILE A 231 36.69 -50.84 -50.37
CA ILE A 231 35.73 -49.80 -49.99
C ILE A 231 34.82 -50.27 -48.84
N SER A 232 34.42 -51.55 -48.85
CA SER A 232 33.59 -52.12 -47.78
C SER A 232 34.28 -52.11 -46.41
N GLU A 233 35.57 -52.41 -46.36
CA GLU A 233 36.38 -52.33 -45.14
C GLU A 233 36.48 -50.89 -44.65
N ILE A 234 36.74 -49.94 -45.55
CA ILE A 234 36.83 -48.52 -45.19
C ILE A 234 35.51 -48.07 -44.56
N LYS A 235 34.37 -48.35 -45.21
CA LYS A 235 33.04 -48.02 -44.68
C LYS A 235 32.78 -48.66 -43.32
N SER A 236 33.14 -49.92 -43.13
CA SER A 236 32.99 -50.60 -41.84
C SER A 236 33.84 -49.95 -40.74
N LYS A 237 35.09 -49.56 -41.05
CA LYS A 237 35.96 -48.87 -40.11
C LYS A 237 35.42 -47.48 -39.76
N THR A 238 34.91 -46.73 -40.75
CA THR A 238 34.25 -45.44 -40.54
C THR A 238 33.06 -45.56 -39.59
N LYS A 239 32.19 -46.56 -39.80
CA LYS A 239 31.04 -46.80 -38.92
C LYS A 239 31.43 -47.03 -37.46
N ASN A 240 32.48 -47.81 -37.21
CA ASN A 240 32.96 -48.04 -35.84
C ASN A 240 33.50 -46.76 -35.19
N ILE A 241 34.11 -45.86 -35.96
CA ILE A 241 34.51 -44.53 -35.48
C ILE A 241 33.29 -43.68 -35.15
N GLU A 242 32.25 -43.69 -35.98
CA GLU A 242 30.99 -42.97 -35.72
C GLU A 242 30.29 -43.45 -34.44
N GLU A 243 30.25 -44.76 -34.21
CA GLU A 243 29.70 -45.34 -32.98
C GLU A 243 30.49 -44.88 -31.75
N ALA A 244 31.82 -44.82 -31.84
CA ALA A 244 32.69 -44.28 -30.79
C ALA A 244 32.46 -42.78 -30.54
N ILE A 245 32.28 -41.97 -31.60
CA ILE A 245 31.91 -40.55 -31.47
C ILE A 245 30.60 -40.42 -30.70
N ASN A 246 29.57 -41.15 -31.10
CA ASN A 246 28.25 -41.10 -30.45
C ASN A 246 28.31 -41.51 -28.97
N SER A 247 29.07 -42.56 -28.65
CA SER A 247 29.32 -43.01 -27.27
C SER A 247 29.97 -41.91 -26.43
N LEU A 248 31.09 -41.33 -26.90
CA LEU A 248 31.80 -40.29 -26.17
C LEU A 248 30.96 -39.02 -26.03
N THR A 249 30.23 -38.61 -27.06
CA THR A 249 29.29 -37.47 -26.99
C THR A 249 28.23 -37.70 -25.91
N LYS A 250 27.68 -38.92 -25.80
CA LYS A 250 26.72 -39.25 -24.74
C LYS A 250 27.35 -39.13 -23.35
N LYS A 251 28.55 -39.70 -23.15
CA LYS A 251 29.29 -39.60 -21.89
C LYS A 251 29.59 -38.13 -21.53
N ILE A 252 29.95 -37.28 -22.50
CA ILE A 252 30.14 -35.83 -22.33
C ILE A 252 28.87 -35.17 -21.81
N ASN A 253 27.74 -35.38 -22.47
CA ASN A 253 26.47 -34.76 -22.05
C ASN A 253 26.05 -35.20 -20.65
N GLU A 254 26.25 -36.47 -20.29
CA GLU A 254 25.96 -36.98 -18.93
C GLU A 254 26.84 -36.31 -17.86
N GLN A 255 28.12 -36.08 -18.16
CA GLN A 255 29.04 -35.41 -17.24
C GLN A 255 28.75 -33.91 -17.10
N GLU A 256 28.43 -33.22 -18.20
CA GLU A 256 28.01 -31.81 -18.19
C GLU A 256 26.76 -31.63 -17.31
N ASN A 257 25.74 -32.47 -17.49
CA ASN A 257 24.54 -32.45 -16.66
C ASN A 257 24.84 -32.67 -15.15
N LYS A 258 25.78 -33.56 -14.81
CA LYS A 258 26.20 -33.75 -13.40
C LYS A 258 26.90 -32.51 -12.84
N GLN A 259 27.74 -31.86 -13.63
CA GLN A 259 28.40 -30.62 -13.21
C GLN A 259 27.40 -29.48 -13.02
N GLU A 260 26.47 -29.29 -13.95
CA GLU A 260 25.41 -28.28 -13.82
C GLU A 260 24.54 -28.52 -12.59
N PHE A 261 24.20 -29.77 -12.30
CA PHE A 261 23.48 -30.13 -11.09
C PHE A 261 24.23 -29.77 -9.82
N GLU A 262 25.52 -30.11 -9.73
CA GLU A 262 26.34 -29.81 -8.54
C GLU A 262 26.54 -28.29 -8.38
N GLN A 263 26.69 -27.55 -9.48
CA GLN A 263 26.77 -26.09 -9.45
C GLN A 263 25.46 -25.47 -8.94
N ALA A 264 24.31 -25.90 -9.48
CA ALA A 264 23.00 -25.42 -9.04
C ALA A 264 22.77 -25.69 -7.55
N LYS A 265 23.24 -26.85 -7.05
CA LYS A 265 23.19 -27.20 -5.63
C LYS A 265 24.10 -26.32 -4.78
N GLN A 266 25.32 -26.02 -5.23
CA GLN A 266 26.22 -25.09 -4.50
C GLN A 266 25.63 -23.68 -4.42
N ASP A 267 25.06 -23.19 -5.52
CA ASP A 267 24.39 -21.88 -5.55
C ASP A 267 23.18 -21.84 -4.61
N PHE A 268 22.38 -22.90 -4.58
CA PHE A 268 21.29 -23.07 -3.63
C PHE A 268 21.77 -22.98 -2.17
N GLU A 269 22.79 -23.76 -1.79
CA GLU A 269 23.30 -23.79 -0.41
C GLU A 269 23.89 -22.44 0.00
N LYS A 270 24.53 -21.74 -0.95
CA LYS A 270 25.02 -20.38 -0.73
C LYS A 270 23.87 -19.42 -0.44
N ILE A 271 22.82 -19.37 -1.27
CA ILE A 271 21.67 -18.49 -1.08
C ILE A 271 20.94 -18.83 0.23
N LYS A 272 20.77 -20.12 0.53
CA LYS A 272 20.16 -20.61 1.78
C LYS A 272 20.92 -20.09 3.01
N ARG A 273 22.25 -20.20 3.00
CA ARG A 273 23.10 -19.70 4.08
C ARG A 273 23.07 -18.18 4.21
N GLU A 274 23.13 -17.44 3.10
CA GLU A 274 23.04 -15.98 3.12
C GLU A 274 21.69 -15.50 3.70
N LEU A 275 20.59 -16.17 3.37
CA LEU A 275 19.27 -15.89 3.95
C LEU A 275 19.25 -16.21 5.46
N GLN A 276 19.84 -17.33 5.89
CA GLN A 276 19.97 -17.67 7.31
C GLN A 276 20.76 -16.62 8.10
N GLU A 277 21.89 -16.17 7.55
CA GLU A 277 22.72 -15.13 8.15
C GLU A 277 21.95 -13.81 8.28
N LEU A 278 21.16 -13.43 7.25
CA LEU A 278 20.32 -12.24 7.28
C LEU A 278 19.21 -12.33 8.34
N ILE A 279 18.51 -13.47 8.42
CA ILE A 279 17.46 -13.73 9.42
C ILE A 279 18.02 -13.67 10.85
N ALA A 280 19.26 -14.09 11.06
CA ALA A 280 19.90 -14.07 12.37
C ALA A 280 20.23 -12.65 12.87
N THR A 281 20.18 -11.63 12.01
CA THR A 281 20.47 -10.26 12.41
C THR A 281 19.41 -9.70 13.37
N PRO A 282 19.77 -8.79 14.29
CA PRO A 282 18.80 -8.11 15.15
C PRO A 282 17.73 -7.34 14.34
N ASP A 283 18.13 -6.75 13.22
CA ASP A 283 17.23 -5.97 12.35
C ASP A 283 16.12 -6.85 11.73
N ALA A 284 16.43 -8.10 11.36
CA ALA A 284 15.43 -9.02 10.80
C ALA A 284 14.32 -9.41 11.79
N LYS A 285 14.58 -9.33 13.10
CA LYS A 285 13.57 -9.61 14.15
C LYS A 285 12.59 -8.45 14.36
N GLU A 286 12.93 -7.27 13.86
CA GLU A 286 12.16 -6.04 14.04
C GLU A 286 11.23 -5.73 12.85
N VAL A 287 11.22 -6.58 11.82
CA VAL A 287 10.40 -6.43 10.61
C VAL A 287 9.28 -7.48 10.55
N GLU A 288 8.15 -7.10 9.96
CA GLU A 288 6.99 -7.98 9.81
C GLU A 288 7.20 -9.07 8.76
N ASN A 289 6.52 -10.21 8.93
CA ASN A 289 6.53 -11.41 8.06
C ASN A 289 7.84 -12.22 8.08
N ILE A 290 8.65 -12.09 9.14
CA ILE A 290 9.83 -12.94 9.31
C ILE A 290 9.45 -14.44 9.39
N ASP A 291 8.25 -14.75 9.91
CA ASP A 291 7.74 -16.13 10.03
C ASP A 291 7.50 -16.78 8.67
N ASP A 292 6.96 -16.05 7.68
CA ASP A 292 6.77 -16.56 6.32
C ASP A 292 8.10 -16.82 5.61
N ILE A 293 9.09 -15.94 5.85
CA ILE A 293 10.44 -16.11 5.31
C ILE A 293 11.14 -17.30 5.96
N ASN A 294 11.01 -17.46 7.29
CA ASN A 294 11.49 -18.63 8.01
C ASN A 294 10.85 -19.93 7.50
N LYS A 295 9.54 -19.90 7.24
CA LYS A 295 8.82 -21.03 6.64
C LYS A 295 9.38 -21.38 5.27
N THR A 296 9.55 -20.39 4.39
CA THR A 296 10.14 -20.58 3.05
C THR A 296 11.54 -21.19 3.13
N LEU A 297 12.37 -20.71 4.06
CA LEU A 297 13.70 -21.25 4.31
C LEU A 297 13.68 -22.71 4.80
N ASN A 298 12.76 -23.03 5.71
CA ASN A 298 12.63 -24.37 6.29
C ASN A 298 12.05 -25.40 5.30
N GLU A 299 11.17 -24.96 4.41
CA GLU A 299 10.59 -25.80 3.34
C GLU A 299 11.60 -26.07 2.21
N ALA A 300 12.63 -25.23 2.08
CA ALA A 300 13.69 -25.41 1.10
C ALA A 300 14.67 -26.52 1.50
N ASN A 301 14.35 -27.76 1.16
CA ASN A 301 15.23 -28.93 1.35
C ASN A 301 15.45 -29.69 0.05
N ILE A 302 16.70 -29.77 -0.42
CA ILE A 302 17.08 -30.59 -1.57
C ILE A 302 16.92 -32.07 -1.22
N ALA A 303 16.16 -32.80 -2.03
CA ALA A 303 16.18 -34.25 -2.05
C ALA A 303 17.02 -34.76 -3.23
N GLN A 304 17.54 -35.97 -3.10
CA GLN A 304 18.48 -36.56 -4.05
C GLN A 304 17.87 -36.82 -5.46
N ASP A 305 16.55 -36.72 -5.59
CA ASP A 305 15.75 -36.91 -6.79
C ASP A 305 15.37 -35.60 -7.51
N TRP A 306 15.84 -34.44 -7.05
CA TRP A 306 15.50 -33.16 -7.67
C TRP A 306 16.11 -33.01 -9.07
N THR A 307 15.41 -32.31 -9.95
CA THR A 307 15.94 -31.89 -11.25
C THR A 307 16.63 -30.52 -11.13
N ILE A 308 17.51 -30.19 -12.08
CA ILE A 308 18.18 -28.87 -12.15
C ILE A 308 17.15 -27.73 -12.10
N SER A 309 16.08 -27.83 -12.90
CA SER A 309 14.99 -26.83 -12.92
C SER A 309 14.36 -26.64 -11.54
N LYS A 310 14.13 -27.74 -10.80
CA LYS A 310 13.53 -27.65 -9.46
C LYS A 310 14.47 -26.99 -8.45
N ILE A 311 15.77 -27.27 -8.52
CA ILE A 311 16.77 -26.57 -7.70
C ILE A 311 16.77 -25.08 -8.03
N GLN A 312 16.77 -24.72 -9.32
CA GLN A 312 16.76 -23.32 -9.76
C GLN A 312 15.49 -22.59 -9.29
N ASP A 313 14.32 -23.20 -9.40
CA ASP A 313 13.05 -22.61 -8.93
C ASP A 313 13.08 -22.32 -7.42
N VAL A 314 13.53 -23.30 -6.62
CA VAL A 314 13.63 -23.10 -5.16
C VAL A 314 14.70 -22.08 -4.81
N SER A 315 15.85 -22.08 -5.49
CA SER A 315 16.90 -21.06 -5.35
C SER A 315 16.38 -19.66 -5.65
N ASN A 316 15.58 -19.49 -6.71
CA ASN A 316 14.95 -18.23 -7.07
C ASN A 316 13.97 -17.77 -5.99
N ASN A 317 13.18 -18.68 -5.41
CA ASN A 317 12.29 -18.37 -4.29
C ASN A 317 13.06 -17.91 -3.06
N LEU A 318 14.16 -18.58 -2.69
CA LEU A 318 15.02 -18.15 -1.59
C LEU A 318 15.68 -16.80 -1.85
N LYS A 319 16.14 -16.56 -3.09
CA LYS A 319 16.71 -15.27 -3.48
C LYS A 319 15.68 -14.15 -3.38
N ASN A 320 14.47 -14.37 -3.87
CA ASN A 320 13.37 -13.40 -3.74
C ASN A 320 13.03 -13.14 -2.26
N ALA A 321 12.98 -14.18 -1.42
CA ALA A 321 12.74 -14.03 0.01
C ALA A 321 13.85 -13.21 0.69
N LYS A 322 15.11 -13.43 0.32
CA LYS A 322 16.26 -12.63 0.79
C LYS A 322 16.13 -11.17 0.39
N GLU A 323 15.89 -10.87 -0.89
CA GLU A 323 15.72 -9.50 -1.39
C GLU A 323 14.53 -8.78 -0.72
N GLN A 324 13.42 -9.50 -0.49
CA GLN A 324 12.29 -8.96 0.25
C GLN A 324 12.66 -8.62 1.70
N LEU A 325 13.40 -9.48 2.39
CA LEU A 325 13.86 -9.23 3.76
C LEU A 325 14.80 -8.02 3.83
N GLU A 326 15.79 -7.94 2.93
CA GLU A 326 16.72 -6.82 2.85
C GLU A 326 15.98 -5.49 2.64
N ASN A 327 15.03 -5.46 1.70
CA ASN A 327 14.23 -4.27 1.43
C ASN A 327 13.37 -3.85 2.63
N LYS A 328 12.74 -4.81 3.32
CA LYS A 328 11.97 -4.53 4.54
C LYS A 328 12.83 -4.00 5.67
N ILE A 329 14.01 -4.60 5.89
CA ILE A 329 14.99 -4.13 6.88
C ILE A 329 15.40 -2.69 6.57
N ASN A 330 15.82 -2.42 5.33
CA ASN A 330 16.27 -1.09 4.92
C ASN A 330 15.17 -0.03 5.06
N THR A 331 13.94 -0.37 4.64
CA THR A 331 12.78 0.54 4.74
C THR A 331 12.44 0.84 6.20
N THR A 332 12.34 -0.20 7.03
CA THR A 332 12.01 -0.06 8.46
C THR A 332 13.11 0.74 9.17
N LYS A 333 14.37 0.44 8.87
CA LYS A 333 15.54 1.16 9.42
C LYS A 333 15.52 2.64 9.05
N LEU A 334 15.18 2.97 7.81
CA LEU A 334 15.02 4.36 7.37
C LEU A 334 13.89 5.07 8.12
N GLN A 335 12.73 4.43 8.26
CA GLN A 335 11.58 4.99 8.98
C GLN A 335 11.89 5.26 10.45
N VAL A 336 12.51 4.32 11.17
CA VAL A 336 12.86 4.54 12.58
C VAL A 336 13.94 5.62 12.75
N LYS A 337 14.88 5.75 11.80
CA LYS A 337 15.85 6.86 11.79
C LYS A 337 15.16 8.21 11.59
N GLN A 338 14.24 8.31 10.63
CA GLN A 338 13.46 9.53 10.41
C GLN A 338 12.63 9.92 11.63
N ASN A 339 12.00 8.94 12.30
CA ASN A 339 11.25 9.19 13.53
C ASN A 339 12.17 9.65 14.67
N PHE A 340 13.35 9.03 14.83
CA PHE A 340 14.35 9.46 15.80
C PHE A 340 14.77 10.92 15.58
N GLU A 341 15.14 11.29 14.35
CA GLU A 341 15.56 12.67 14.03
C GLU A 341 14.42 13.68 14.25
N ALA A 342 13.20 13.34 13.82
CA ALA A 342 12.03 14.19 14.05
C ALA A 342 11.76 14.42 15.55
N LYS A 343 11.83 13.36 16.36
CA LYS A 343 11.68 13.47 17.82
C LYS A 343 12.84 14.21 18.47
N LYS A 344 14.07 14.02 17.98
CA LYS A 344 15.22 14.75 18.48
C LYS A 344 15.11 16.26 18.21
N GLN A 345 14.65 16.63 17.02
CA GLN A 345 14.37 18.02 16.66
C GLN A 345 13.17 18.60 17.44
N GLU A 346 12.15 17.80 17.74
CA GLU A 346 11.03 18.19 18.61
C GLU A 346 11.54 18.52 20.02
N LEU A 347 12.43 17.69 20.58
CA LEU A 347 13.06 17.93 21.87
C LEU A 347 13.92 19.20 21.86
N GLU A 348 14.75 19.40 20.83
CA GLU A 348 15.55 20.62 20.64
C GLU A 348 14.68 21.87 20.65
N THR A 349 13.63 21.88 19.84
CA THR A 349 12.68 23.01 19.74
C THR A 349 12.01 23.28 21.08
N LEU A 350 11.64 22.23 21.82
CA LEU A 350 11.03 22.37 23.14
C LEU A 350 12.02 22.95 24.15
N ILE A 351 13.27 22.47 24.15
CA ILE A 351 14.37 22.97 25.00
C ILE A 351 14.67 24.43 24.72
N GLU A 352 14.69 24.86 23.46
CA GLU A 352 15.00 26.24 23.06
C GLU A 352 13.84 27.23 23.32
N SER A 353 12.63 26.72 23.56
CA SER A 353 11.44 27.54 23.74
C SER A 353 11.56 28.55 24.89
N ALA A 354 10.90 29.70 24.78
CA ALA A 354 10.90 30.69 25.87
C ALA A 354 10.26 30.15 27.17
N LYS A 355 9.41 29.13 27.06
CA LYS A 355 8.70 28.52 28.19
C LYS A 355 9.59 27.53 28.96
N SER A 356 10.37 26.70 28.25
CA SER A 356 11.32 25.78 28.87
C SER A 356 12.42 26.52 29.64
N LYS A 357 12.87 27.70 29.16
CA LYS A 357 13.88 28.53 29.86
C LYS A 357 13.43 29.01 31.25
N LYS A 358 12.14 28.95 31.56
CA LYS A 358 11.57 29.31 32.88
C LYS A 358 11.49 28.13 33.84
N VAL A 359 11.84 26.92 33.41
CA VAL A 359 11.80 25.69 34.22
C VAL A 359 13.15 24.96 34.17
N GLU A 360 13.39 24.04 35.09
CA GLU A 360 14.59 23.21 35.05
C GLU A 360 14.52 22.20 33.89
N ASN A 361 15.42 22.36 32.91
CA ASN A 361 15.51 21.54 31.69
C ASN A 361 16.84 20.77 31.54
N SER A 362 17.69 20.74 32.58
CA SER A 362 19.01 20.11 32.59
C SER A 362 19.00 18.63 32.16
N GLU A 363 18.03 17.85 32.66
CA GLU A 363 17.85 16.44 32.30
C GLU A 363 17.52 16.27 30.81
N ALA A 364 16.65 17.13 30.26
CA ALA A 364 16.27 17.11 28.86
C ALA A 364 17.45 17.47 27.94
N GLN A 365 18.26 18.46 28.34
CA GLN A 365 19.49 18.85 27.64
C GLN A 365 20.49 17.68 27.59
N ASN A 366 20.71 17.02 28.73
CA ASN A 366 21.61 15.87 28.80
C ASN A 366 21.14 14.73 27.88
N VAL A 367 19.83 14.43 27.84
CA VAL A 367 19.27 13.44 26.92
C VAL A 367 19.52 13.84 25.47
N PHE A 368 19.29 15.10 25.10
CA PHE A 368 19.51 15.59 23.74
C PHE A 368 20.98 15.46 23.30
N ASP A 369 21.93 15.84 24.15
CA ASP A 369 23.36 15.84 23.84
C ASP A 369 23.93 14.42 23.74
N THR A 370 23.50 13.51 24.62
CA THR A 370 24.07 12.16 24.74
C THR A 370 23.37 11.12 23.87
N THR A 371 22.08 11.31 23.57
CA THR A 371 21.31 10.34 22.78
C THR A 371 21.54 10.58 21.29
N ASN A 372 22.44 9.80 20.70
CA ASN A 372 22.79 9.84 19.29
C ASN A 372 22.65 8.45 18.66
N ILE A 373 22.33 8.41 17.37
CA ILE A 373 22.36 7.19 16.56
C ILE A 373 23.58 7.22 15.62
N THR A 374 24.10 6.05 15.29
CA THR A 374 25.19 5.85 14.33
C THR A 374 24.70 5.05 13.13
N GLU A 375 25.48 5.00 12.05
CA GLU A 375 25.15 4.13 10.91
C GLU A 375 25.03 2.65 11.29
N SER A 376 25.83 2.21 12.27
CA SER A 376 25.85 0.85 12.81
C SER A 376 24.70 0.53 13.78
N SER A 377 23.90 1.52 14.19
CA SER A 377 22.78 1.28 15.13
C SER A 377 21.73 0.38 14.47
N ASN A 378 21.29 -0.66 15.19
CA ASN A 378 20.22 -1.55 14.75
C ASN A 378 18.83 -0.91 15.02
N ILE A 379 17.76 -1.48 14.45
CA ILE A 379 16.40 -0.96 14.54
C ILE A 379 15.92 -0.88 16.00
N SER A 380 16.17 -1.92 16.80
CA SER A 380 15.80 -1.97 18.23
C SER A 380 16.51 -0.87 19.04
N ASP A 381 17.80 -0.64 18.79
CA ASP A 381 18.57 0.42 19.44
C ASP A 381 18.00 1.80 19.10
N ILE A 382 17.67 2.04 17.82
CA ILE A 382 17.07 3.31 17.38
C ILE A 382 15.70 3.51 18.02
N LYS A 383 14.83 2.48 18.05
CA LYS A 383 13.53 2.54 18.74
C LYS A 383 13.69 2.86 20.23
N SER A 384 14.63 2.20 20.90
CA SER A 384 14.91 2.40 22.33
C SER A 384 15.40 3.82 22.62
N LYS A 385 16.34 4.34 21.82
CA LYS A 385 16.83 5.72 21.91
C LYS A 385 15.74 6.76 21.61
N THR A 386 14.87 6.47 20.64
CA THR A 386 13.71 7.32 20.34
C THR A 386 12.78 7.42 21.54
N LYS A 387 12.51 6.30 22.22
CA LYS A 387 11.66 6.28 23.43
C LYS A 387 12.26 7.11 24.57
N ILE A 388 13.58 7.08 24.76
CA ILE A 388 14.27 7.93 25.74
C ILE A 388 14.01 9.41 25.44
N ILE A 389 14.09 9.82 24.16
CA ILE A 389 13.77 11.19 23.73
C ILE A 389 12.29 11.52 23.98
N GLU A 390 11.36 10.63 23.64
CA GLU A 390 9.92 10.83 23.87
C GLU A 390 9.58 11.01 25.35
N ASP A 391 10.20 10.22 26.23
CA ASP A 391 10.00 10.32 27.66
C ASP A 391 10.59 11.63 28.23
N ALA A 392 11.71 12.10 27.69
CA ALA A 392 12.27 13.42 28.01
C ALA A 392 11.35 14.57 27.56
N ILE A 393 10.78 14.50 26.35
CA ILE A 393 9.78 15.47 25.85
C ILE A 393 8.57 15.54 26.78
N LYS A 394 7.99 14.38 27.16
CA LYS A 394 6.85 14.30 28.07
C LYS A 394 7.17 14.92 29.44
N SER A 395 8.34 14.59 30.00
CA SER A 395 8.78 15.12 31.29
C SER A 395 8.93 16.64 31.24
N LEU A 396 9.60 17.19 30.23
CA LEU A 396 9.78 18.64 30.08
C LEU A 396 8.46 19.37 29.84
N THR A 397 7.57 18.81 29.03
CA THR A 397 6.24 19.38 28.79
C THR A 397 5.43 19.46 30.08
N LYS A 398 5.45 18.40 30.89
CA LYS A 398 4.81 18.39 32.21
C LYS A 398 5.35 19.50 33.12
N LYS A 399 6.68 19.66 33.21
CA LYS A 399 7.31 20.76 33.99
C LYS A 399 6.86 22.14 33.48
N ILE A 400 6.78 22.33 32.16
CA ILE A 400 6.30 23.58 31.55
C ILE A 400 4.83 23.86 31.92
N ASP A 401 3.96 22.85 31.88
CA ASP A 401 2.55 23.01 32.19
C ASP A 401 2.29 23.24 33.68
N GLU A 402 3.09 22.60 34.55
CA GLU A 402 3.08 22.89 36.00
C GLU A 402 3.50 24.34 36.28
N ALA A 403 4.49 24.88 35.55
CA ALA A 403 4.88 26.29 35.67
C ALA A 403 3.80 27.27 35.16
N LYS A 404 2.98 26.88 34.15
CA LYS A 404 1.81 27.68 33.74
C LYS A 404 0.76 27.82 34.85
N SER A 405 0.64 26.84 35.75
CA SER A 405 -0.30 26.94 36.88
C SER A 405 0.06 28.06 37.89
N HIS A 406 1.26 28.63 37.77
CA HIS A 406 1.75 29.75 38.58
C HIS A 406 1.86 31.08 37.79
N GLU A 407 1.58 31.08 36.48
CA GLU A 407 1.53 32.31 35.68
C GLU A 407 0.09 32.86 35.74
N VAL A 408 -0.15 33.77 36.70
CA VAL A 408 -1.42 34.48 36.84
C VAL A 408 -1.70 35.22 35.53
N VAL A 409 -2.60 34.66 34.72
CA VAL A 409 -3.24 35.41 33.63
C VAL A 409 -3.77 36.70 34.25
N PRO A 410 -3.33 37.89 33.79
CA PRO A 410 -3.82 39.14 34.34
C PRO A 410 -5.35 39.11 34.32
N PRO A 411 -6.03 39.48 35.42
CA PRO A 411 -7.48 39.45 35.45
C PRO A 411 -8.01 40.28 34.30
N SER A 412 -8.93 39.74 33.51
CA SER A 412 -9.68 40.56 32.56
C SER A 412 -10.33 41.73 33.30
N ASP A 413 -10.60 42.84 32.62
CA ASP A 413 -11.27 44.02 33.20
C ASP A 413 -12.53 43.67 34.00
N GLU A 414 -13.25 42.61 33.59
CA GLU A 414 -14.41 42.11 34.32
C GLU A 414 -14.08 41.55 35.72
N PHE A 415 -12.97 40.82 35.90
CA PHE A 415 -12.54 40.34 37.22
C PHE A 415 -11.98 41.48 38.07
N LEU A 416 -11.29 42.46 37.47
CA LEU A 416 -10.86 43.66 38.21
C LEU A 416 -12.06 44.40 38.83
N LYS A 417 -13.15 44.57 38.08
CA LYS A 417 -14.39 45.17 38.61
C LYS A 417 -15.01 44.37 39.75
N ILE A 418 -14.98 43.04 39.66
CA ILE A 418 -15.48 42.14 40.73
C ILE A 418 -14.62 42.30 41.99
N GLU A 419 -13.30 42.40 41.84
CA GLU A 419 -12.38 42.65 42.96
C GLU A 419 -12.62 44.01 43.62
N GLU A 420 -12.76 45.07 42.82
CA GLU A 420 -13.08 46.41 43.32
C GLU A 420 -14.41 46.42 44.09
N GLU A 421 -15.44 45.74 43.57
CA GLU A 421 -16.73 45.62 44.26
C GLU A 421 -16.58 44.89 45.60
N PHE A 422 -15.82 43.79 45.64
CA PHE A 422 -15.54 43.05 46.87
C PHE A 422 -14.86 43.95 47.92
N GLN A 423 -13.78 44.64 47.55
CA GLN A 423 -13.04 45.54 48.44
C GLN A 423 -13.91 46.68 48.94
N SER A 424 -14.75 47.24 48.08
CA SER A 424 -15.70 48.29 48.45
C SER A 424 -16.67 47.81 49.53
N GLN A 425 -17.23 46.60 49.38
CA GLN A 425 -18.14 46.02 50.38
C GLN A 425 -17.44 45.74 51.71
N LYS A 426 -16.23 45.17 51.68
CA LYS A 426 -15.40 44.96 52.89
C LYS A 426 -15.20 46.27 53.65
N LYS A 427 -14.78 47.32 52.95
CA LYS A 427 -14.53 48.65 53.53
C LYS A 427 -15.80 49.28 54.11
N GLN A 428 -16.95 49.11 53.47
CA GLN A 428 -18.23 49.60 53.99
C GLN A 428 -18.62 48.92 55.30
N ILE A 429 -18.40 47.61 55.43
CA ILE A 429 -18.65 46.87 56.67
C ILE A 429 -17.70 47.36 57.77
N GLU A 430 -16.39 47.43 57.49
CA GLU A 430 -15.38 47.90 58.44
C GLU A 430 -15.72 49.31 58.97
N SER A 431 -16.08 50.24 58.06
CA SER A 431 -16.48 51.59 58.44
C SER A 431 -17.73 51.62 59.33
N LYS A 432 -18.70 50.71 59.12
CA LYS A 432 -19.90 50.63 59.97
C LYS A 432 -19.63 49.98 61.32
N LEU A 433 -18.73 49.01 61.39
CA LEU A 433 -18.25 48.46 62.65
C LEU A 433 -17.46 49.49 63.45
N ASP A 434 -16.67 50.33 62.77
CA ASP A 434 -16.05 51.50 63.38
C ASP A 434 -17.09 52.49 63.88
N GLU A 435 -18.20 52.75 63.16
CA GLU A 435 -19.32 53.59 63.66
C GLU A 435 -19.88 53.04 64.97
N ILE A 436 -20.14 51.73 65.06
CA ILE A 436 -20.65 51.06 66.27
C ILE A 436 -19.71 51.26 67.48
N CYS A 437 -18.40 51.25 67.26
CA CYS A 437 -17.38 51.42 68.30
C CYS A 437 -16.97 52.89 68.55
N SER A 438 -17.14 53.78 67.56
CA SER A 438 -16.66 55.18 67.59
C SER A 438 -17.68 56.19 68.11
N LEU A 439 -18.92 55.78 68.36
CA LEU A 439 -19.93 56.65 68.98
C LEU A 439 -19.41 57.19 70.33
N ASN A 440 -19.05 58.48 70.30
CA ASN A 440 -18.39 59.27 71.35
C ASN A 440 -19.13 59.30 72.70
N PHE A 441 -19.13 58.20 73.47
CA PHE A 441 -19.86 58.12 74.75
C PHE A 441 -19.15 57.31 75.85
N ASN A 442 -17.85 57.48 76.05
CA ASN A 442 -17.12 56.73 77.09
C ASN A 442 -17.52 57.04 78.56
N LYS A 443 -18.40 58.02 78.84
CA LYS A 443 -18.84 58.34 80.21
C LYS A 443 -20.17 57.71 80.66
N THR A 444 -20.97 57.21 79.73
CA THR A 444 -22.36 56.79 80.00
C THR A 444 -22.62 55.31 79.73
N TYR A 445 -21.76 54.65 78.94
CA TYR A 445 -21.89 53.23 78.67
C TYR A 445 -21.81 52.40 79.95
N SER A 446 -22.66 51.38 80.04
CA SER A 446 -22.29 50.18 80.79
C SER A 446 -21.10 49.54 80.09
N ARG A 447 -20.00 49.29 80.81
CA ARG A 447 -18.80 48.61 80.32
C ARG A 447 -19.11 47.37 79.45
N GLN A 448 -20.16 46.63 79.82
CA GLN A 448 -20.65 45.44 79.11
C GLN A 448 -21.10 45.69 77.65
N LEU A 449 -21.65 46.86 77.33
CA LEU A 449 -22.07 47.17 75.96
C LEU A 449 -20.86 47.52 75.08
N ILE A 450 -19.83 48.19 75.63
CA ILE A 450 -18.56 48.44 74.93
C ILE A 450 -17.90 47.10 74.61
N GLU A 451 -17.76 46.23 75.62
CA GLU A 451 -17.16 44.90 75.45
C GLU A 451 -17.92 44.07 74.40
N SER A 452 -19.26 44.13 74.38
CA SER A 452 -20.07 43.44 73.38
C SER A 452 -19.93 44.02 71.97
N ASN A 453 -19.85 45.35 71.83
CA ASN A 453 -19.65 46.00 70.53
C ASN A 453 -18.27 45.69 69.95
N GLU A 454 -17.22 45.76 70.79
CA GLU A 454 -15.87 45.37 70.39
C GLU A 454 -15.78 43.88 70.03
N SER A 455 -16.48 43.01 70.77
CA SER A 455 -16.55 41.59 70.43
C SER A 455 -17.25 41.37 69.08
N THR A 456 -18.37 42.07 68.86
CA THR A 456 -19.11 42.04 67.58
C THR A 456 -18.20 42.49 66.42
N LYS A 457 -17.49 43.62 66.57
CA LYS A 457 -16.52 44.12 65.60
C LYS A 457 -15.42 43.10 65.32
N LYS A 458 -14.80 42.53 66.36
CA LYS A 458 -13.74 41.54 66.24
C LYS A 458 -14.22 40.29 65.48
N TRP A 459 -15.37 39.74 65.84
CA TRP A 459 -15.90 38.53 65.21
C TRP A 459 -16.32 38.77 63.77
N ILE A 460 -17.03 39.87 63.47
CA ILE A 460 -17.42 40.20 62.10
C ILE A 460 -16.19 40.48 61.24
N ASN A 461 -15.22 41.27 61.71
CA ASN A 461 -13.97 41.52 60.97
C ASN A 461 -13.17 40.24 60.71
N LYS A 462 -13.04 39.37 61.72
CA LYS A 462 -12.40 38.06 61.55
C LYS A 462 -13.06 37.29 60.41
N LYS A 463 -14.39 37.30 60.36
CA LYS A 463 -15.15 36.56 59.35
C LYS A 463 -15.13 37.20 57.96
N VAL A 464 -15.19 38.53 57.85
CA VAL A 464 -14.96 39.23 56.57
C VAL A 464 -13.58 38.87 56.01
N ASN A 465 -12.55 38.85 56.87
CA ASN A 465 -11.20 38.46 56.49
C ASN A 465 -11.07 36.97 56.14
N GLU A 466 -11.84 36.08 56.77
CA GLU A 466 -11.94 34.67 56.36
C GLU A 466 -12.54 34.53 54.96
N VAL A 467 -13.59 35.30 54.61
CA VAL A 467 -14.19 35.26 53.27
C VAL A 467 -13.19 35.68 52.21
N TYR A 468 -12.41 36.75 52.48
CA TYR A 468 -11.42 37.27 51.55
C TYR A 468 -10.17 36.40 51.46
N GLY A 469 -9.57 36.08 52.61
CA GLY A 469 -8.41 35.20 52.76
C GLY A 469 -7.17 35.79 53.45
N ASP A 470 -7.31 36.84 54.26
CA ASP A 470 -6.19 37.54 54.91
C ASP A 470 -5.82 37.01 56.32
N TYR A 471 -6.46 35.94 56.83
CA TYR A 471 -6.29 35.50 58.22
C TYR A 471 -5.36 34.27 58.34
N PRO A 472 -4.22 34.34 59.06
CA PRO A 472 -3.30 33.22 59.21
C PRO A 472 -3.90 32.05 60.01
N GLY A 473 -3.70 30.80 59.54
CA GLY A 473 -3.93 29.59 60.33
C GLY A 473 -5.24 28.82 60.09
N TYR A 474 -6.00 29.12 59.03
CA TYR A 474 -7.20 28.37 58.66
C TYR A 474 -7.13 27.91 57.19
N GLU A 475 -6.42 26.81 56.93
CA GLU A 475 -6.21 26.23 55.59
C GLU A 475 -7.48 25.76 54.86
N THR A 476 -8.65 25.80 55.50
CA THR A 476 -9.89 25.19 54.96
C THR A 476 -10.93 26.16 54.38
N LYS A 477 -10.77 27.50 54.40
CA LYS A 477 -11.83 28.43 53.92
C LYS A 477 -11.35 29.72 53.23
N TYR A 478 -10.40 29.67 52.29
CA TYR A 478 -10.00 30.82 51.44
C TYR A 478 -10.90 31.04 50.23
N ASN A 479 -12.20 31.18 50.48
CA ASN A 479 -13.23 30.91 49.49
C ASN A 479 -13.30 31.92 48.32
N TYR A 480 -13.26 33.24 48.59
CA TYR A 480 -13.34 34.24 47.51
C TYR A 480 -12.03 34.31 46.72
N ARG A 481 -10.86 34.38 47.38
CA ARG A 481 -9.58 34.47 46.67
C ARG A 481 -9.29 33.23 45.83
N LYS A 482 -9.65 32.05 46.32
CA LYS A 482 -9.58 30.81 45.54
C LYS A 482 -10.48 30.89 44.30
N ALA A 483 -11.75 31.24 44.45
CA ALA A 483 -12.67 31.42 43.32
C ALA A 483 -12.17 32.50 42.33
N TYR A 484 -11.60 33.60 42.83
CA TYR A 484 -11.03 34.67 42.01
C TYR A 484 -9.82 34.19 41.19
N ASN A 485 -8.94 33.40 41.81
CA ASN A 485 -7.78 32.80 41.16
C ASN A 485 -8.21 31.71 40.15
N GLU A 486 -9.22 30.92 40.49
CA GLU A 486 -9.86 29.93 39.61
C GLU A 486 -10.75 30.55 38.53
N ARG A 487 -10.90 31.89 38.53
CA ARG A 487 -11.77 32.65 37.61
C ARG A 487 -13.22 32.16 37.61
N ASN A 488 -13.73 31.76 38.77
CA ASN A 488 -15.12 31.39 38.96
C ASN A 488 -15.97 32.62 39.34
N LYS A 489 -16.48 33.28 38.30
CA LYS A 489 -17.29 34.50 38.42
C LYS A 489 -18.53 34.32 39.32
N GLU A 490 -19.18 33.18 39.24
CA GLU A 490 -20.43 32.94 39.95
C GLU A 490 -20.19 32.78 41.46
N ASP A 491 -19.12 32.08 41.82
CA ASP A 491 -18.67 31.99 43.20
C ASP A 491 -18.19 33.34 43.74
N CYS A 492 -17.45 34.13 42.94
CA CYS A 492 -17.06 35.49 43.35
C CYS A 492 -18.28 36.36 43.68
N LYS A 493 -19.29 36.39 42.80
CA LYS A 493 -20.55 37.12 43.03
C LYS A 493 -21.29 36.62 44.28
N LYS A 494 -21.30 35.31 44.50
CA LYS A 494 -21.89 34.69 45.68
C LYS A 494 -21.25 35.22 46.97
N TYR A 495 -19.93 35.35 47.03
CA TYR A 495 -19.24 35.91 48.21
C TYR A 495 -19.47 37.41 48.38
N ILE A 496 -19.53 38.18 47.29
CA ILE A 496 -19.91 39.61 47.33
C ILE A 496 -21.33 39.76 47.90
N ASN A 497 -22.28 38.92 47.49
CA ASN A 497 -23.65 38.96 48.00
C ASN A 497 -23.72 38.68 49.51
N LYS A 498 -22.89 37.75 50.01
CA LYS A 498 -22.77 37.54 51.47
C LYS A 498 -22.37 38.83 52.18
N LEU A 499 -21.30 39.50 51.72
CA LEU A 499 -20.83 40.75 52.30
C LEU A 499 -21.93 41.83 52.30
N LYS A 500 -22.67 41.97 51.20
CA LYS A 500 -23.83 42.90 51.13
C LYS A 500 -24.87 42.60 52.21
N ASN A 501 -25.19 41.33 52.45
CA ASN A 501 -26.14 40.92 53.49
C ASN A 501 -25.62 41.25 54.90
N ILE A 502 -24.33 41.04 55.18
CA ILE A 502 -23.71 41.42 56.45
C ILE A 502 -23.74 42.93 56.65
N TYR A 503 -23.41 43.70 55.61
CA TYR A 503 -23.49 45.15 55.67
C TYR A 503 -24.89 45.60 56.12
N LYS A 504 -25.96 45.03 55.56
CA LYS A 504 -27.33 45.35 55.99
C LYS A 504 -27.57 45.05 57.47
N ILE A 505 -27.07 43.93 57.99
CA ILE A 505 -27.21 43.55 59.41
C ILE A 505 -26.45 44.53 60.32
N VAL A 506 -25.19 44.84 59.95
CA VAL A 506 -24.34 45.76 60.72
C VAL A 506 -24.92 47.18 60.67
N ASP A 507 -25.40 47.64 59.52
CA ASP A 507 -26.02 48.95 59.37
C ASP A 507 -27.31 49.07 60.19
N MET A 508 -28.17 48.04 60.19
CA MET A 508 -29.33 47.98 61.07
C MET A 508 -28.93 48.15 62.54
N TYR A 509 -27.90 47.44 63.00
CA TYR A 509 -27.45 47.53 64.39
C TYR A 509 -26.83 48.89 64.73
N ALA A 510 -26.02 49.46 63.84
CA ALA A 510 -25.45 50.79 63.98
C ALA A 510 -26.55 51.86 64.09
N ASN A 511 -27.56 51.79 63.22
CA ASN A 511 -28.70 52.72 63.23
C ASN A 511 -29.52 52.60 64.52
N TYR A 512 -29.77 51.38 65.00
CA TYR A 512 -30.42 51.16 66.29
C TYR A 512 -29.66 51.84 67.44
N LEU A 513 -28.35 51.59 67.56
CA LEU A 513 -27.54 52.19 68.61
C LEU A 513 -27.57 53.71 68.54
N LYS A 514 -27.41 54.27 67.34
CA LYS A 514 -27.48 55.71 67.10
C LYS A 514 -28.80 56.31 67.57
N GLU A 515 -29.93 55.65 67.28
CA GLU A 515 -31.24 56.10 67.71
C GLU A 515 -31.42 55.99 69.23
N VAL A 516 -30.94 54.93 69.88
CA VAL A 516 -30.92 54.83 71.36
C VAL A 516 -30.12 55.98 71.99
N PHE A 517 -28.92 56.24 71.49
CA PHE A 517 -28.04 57.27 72.04
C PHE A 517 -28.60 58.68 71.87
N LYS A 518 -29.27 58.96 70.75
CA LYS A 518 -29.98 60.23 70.53
C LYS A 518 -30.91 60.58 71.70
N TYR A 519 -31.58 59.61 72.32
CA TYR A 519 -32.45 59.86 73.48
C TYR A 519 -31.68 59.90 74.80
N VAL A 520 -30.85 58.88 75.06
CA VAL A 520 -30.14 58.73 76.35
C VAL A 520 -29.18 59.90 76.61
N GLU A 521 -28.58 60.43 75.54
CA GLU A 521 -27.58 61.49 75.61
C GLU A 521 -28.11 62.87 75.25
N SER A 522 -29.43 62.97 75.09
CA SER A 522 -30.08 64.25 74.88
C SER A 522 -29.80 65.19 76.05
N LYS A 523 -29.27 66.37 75.73
CA LYS A 523 -29.11 67.48 76.68
C LYS A 523 -30.46 67.95 77.24
N ASP A 524 -31.54 67.76 76.47
CA ASP A 524 -32.88 68.19 76.84
C ASP A 524 -33.51 67.29 77.92
N ALA A 525 -33.12 66.00 77.98
CA ALA A 525 -33.64 65.04 78.96
C ALA A 525 -33.05 65.21 80.37
N LYS A 526 -31.88 65.87 80.50
CA LYS A 526 -31.17 66.12 81.77
C LYS A 526 -31.06 64.89 82.69
N LEU A 527 -30.84 63.71 82.14
CA LEU A 527 -30.74 62.45 82.90
C LEU A 527 -29.44 62.42 83.71
N SER A 528 -29.51 61.94 84.96
CA SER A 528 -28.31 61.66 85.77
C SER A 528 -27.55 60.45 85.22
N GLY A 529 -26.26 60.34 85.54
CA GLY A 529 -25.45 59.18 85.14
C GLY A 529 -26.04 57.84 85.57
N GLU A 530 -26.59 57.77 86.80
CA GLU A 530 -27.24 56.56 87.35
C GLU A 530 -28.46 56.14 86.54
N ILE A 531 -29.31 57.09 86.14
CA ILE A 531 -30.51 56.80 85.35
C ILE A 531 -30.12 56.34 83.95
N LYS A 532 -29.14 57.00 83.34
CA LYS A 532 -28.62 56.57 82.04
C LYS A 532 -28.08 55.13 82.11
N GLN A 533 -27.30 54.80 83.15
CA GLN A 533 -26.81 53.43 83.36
C GLN A 533 -27.94 52.41 83.54
N LYS A 534 -29.00 52.76 84.30
CA LYS A 534 -30.16 51.88 84.50
C LYS A 534 -30.88 51.59 83.19
N ILE A 535 -31.17 52.63 82.40
CA ILE A 535 -31.82 52.49 81.08
C ILE A 535 -30.93 51.65 80.14
N MET A 536 -29.63 51.91 80.11
CA MET A 536 -28.70 51.13 79.28
C MET A 536 -28.62 49.65 79.70
N LYS A 537 -28.81 49.35 80.99
CA LYS A 537 -28.82 47.97 81.49
C LYS A 537 -30.14 47.26 81.19
N GLU A 538 -31.26 47.83 81.63
CA GLU A 538 -32.57 47.18 81.59
C GLU A 538 -33.21 47.25 80.20
N ASP A 539 -33.14 48.41 79.57
CA ASP A 539 -33.89 48.69 78.35
C ASP A 539 -33.07 48.51 77.07
N VAL A 540 -31.74 48.44 77.16
CA VAL A 540 -30.85 48.24 76.01
C VAL A 540 -30.16 46.89 76.08
N LEU A 541 -29.32 46.67 77.11
CA LEU A 541 -28.48 45.48 77.21
C LEU A 541 -29.29 44.17 77.31
N GLU A 542 -30.16 44.06 78.31
CA GLU A 542 -30.87 42.79 78.57
C GLU A 542 -31.82 42.41 77.44
N ILE A 543 -32.60 43.38 76.93
CA ILE A 543 -33.58 43.13 75.86
C ILE A 543 -32.90 42.69 74.57
N THR A 544 -31.77 43.31 74.24
CA THR A 544 -31.09 43.03 72.97
C THR A 544 -30.04 41.93 73.06
N LYS A 545 -29.83 41.33 74.24
CA LYS A 545 -28.76 40.35 74.49
C LYS A 545 -28.74 39.24 73.44
N THR A 546 -29.89 38.60 73.21
CA THR A 546 -29.99 37.49 72.25
C THR A 546 -29.73 37.95 70.81
N SER A 547 -30.31 39.09 70.39
CA SER A 547 -30.09 39.65 69.05
C SER A 547 -28.63 40.04 68.83
N ARG A 548 -27.99 40.68 69.81
CA ARG A 548 -26.56 41.04 69.75
C ARG A 548 -25.67 39.80 69.67
N SER A 549 -25.93 38.77 70.49
CA SER A 549 -25.19 37.51 70.40
C SER A 549 -25.38 36.80 69.05
N LYS A 550 -26.58 36.82 68.46
CA LYS A 550 -26.81 36.29 67.11
C LYS A 550 -26.06 37.08 66.03
N ILE A 551 -25.90 38.40 66.19
CA ILE A 551 -25.08 39.25 65.29
C ILE A 551 -23.58 39.00 65.48
N GLU A 552 -23.14 38.81 66.73
CA GLU A 552 -21.74 38.48 67.04
C GLU A 552 -21.33 37.11 66.45
N TYR A 553 -22.20 36.12 66.56
CA TYR A 553 -21.98 34.75 66.09
C TYR A 553 -22.80 34.41 64.84
N LEU A 554 -22.92 35.35 63.90
CA LEU A 554 -23.59 35.11 62.63
C LEU A 554 -23.07 33.84 61.99
N ASN A 555 -23.95 32.93 61.58
CA ASN A 555 -23.56 31.76 60.82
C ASN A 555 -23.59 32.08 59.31
N TRP A 556 -22.41 32.37 58.78
CA TRP A 556 -22.14 32.87 57.43
C TRP A 556 -22.60 31.95 56.29
N SER A 557 -22.88 30.67 56.57
CA SER A 557 -23.39 29.74 55.56
C SER A 557 -24.84 30.03 55.17
N TYR A 558 -25.63 30.63 56.06
CA TYR A 558 -27.07 30.87 55.84
C TYR A 558 -27.37 32.13 55.02
N PHE A 559 -26.47 33.12 55.01
CA PHE A 559 -26.68 34.43 54.38
C PHE A 559 -26.29 34.47 52.90
N GLU A 560 -26.22 33.29 52.25
CA GLU A 560 -26.14 33.15 50.79
C GLU A 560 -27.44 33.57 50.10
N ARG A 561 -28.59 33.30 50.74
CA ARG A 561 -29.91 33.61 50.20
C ARG A 561 -30.44 34.89 50.84
N ASN A 562 -30.95 35.79 50.01
CA ASN A 562 -31.47 37.08 50.46
C ASN A 562 -32.69 36.90 51.39
N ASP A 563 -33.56 35.93 51.12
CA ASP A 563 -34.77 35.71 51.91
C ASP A 563 -34.48 35.42 53.40
N PHE A 564 -33.47 34.59 53.69
CA PHE A 564 -33.05 34.32 55.07
C PHE A 564 -32.44 35.55 55.74
N ASN A 565 -31.70 36.36 54.99
CA ASN A 565 -31.15 37.61 55.52
C ASN A 565 -32.27 38.60 55.85
N ASP A 566 -33.26 38.72 54.98
CA ASP A 566 -34.37 39.66 55.17
C ASP A 566 -35.28 39.22 56.33
N GLU A 567 -35.50 37.91 56.50
CA GLU A 567 -36.16 37.34 57.68
C GLU A 567 -35.38 37.60 58.97
N PHE A 568 -34.06 37.36 58.96
CA PHE A 568 -33.18 37.63 60.10
C PHE A 568 -33.20 39.11 60.50
N ILE A 569 -33.10 40.01 59.51
CA ILE A 569 -33.18 41.45 59.74
C ILE A 569 -34.55 41.82 60.32
N ALA A 570 -35.65 41.30 59.78
CA ALA A 570 -36.99 41.59 60.27
C ALA A 570 -37.19 41.12 61.74
N GLU A 571 -36.74 39.91 62.08
CA GLU A 571 -36.82 39.36 63.44
C GLU A 571 -36.05 40.26 64.44
N HIS A 572 -34.81 40.61 64.12
CA HIS A 572 -33.95 41.34 65.04
C HIS A 572 -34.23 42.83 65.08
N LYS A 573 -34.63 43.43 63.96
CA LYS A 573 -35.09 44.82 63.92
C LYS A 573 -36.28 45.03 64.85
N LYS A 574 -37.23 44.11 64.90
CA LYS A 574 -38.36 44.18 65.83
C LYS A 574 -37.90 44.28 67.29
N VAL A 575 -36.92 43.45 67.68
CA VAL A 575 -36.34 43.49 69.05
C VAL A 575 -35.66 44.83 69.33
N PHE A 576 -34.96 45.38 68.33
CA PHE A 576 -34.30 46.68 68.43
C PHE A 576 -35.30 47.83 68.51
N ASP A 577 -36.36 47.80 67.71
CA ASP A 577 -37.44 48.80 67.74
C ASP A 577 -38.17 48.74 69.10
N ASP A 578 -38.49 47.54 69.61
CA ASP A 578 -39.09 47.35 70.94
C ASP A 578 -38.19 47.88 72.07
N SER A 579 -36.87 47.70 71.94
CA SER A 579 -35.87 48.28 72.84
C SER A 579 -35.91 49.82 72.80
N VAL A 580 -35.90 50.42 71.61
CA VAL A 580 -36.02 51.89 71.45
C VAL A 580 -37.30 52.41 72.09
N VAL A 581 -38.44 51.74 71.88
CA VAL A 581 -39.73 52.11 72.50
C VAL A 581 -39.64 52.09 74.03
N LYS A 582 -38.98 51.08 74.62
CA LYS A 582 -38.79 51.00 76.08
C LYS A 582 -37.82 52.06 76.61
N VAL A 583 -36.72 52.33 75.91
CA VAL A 583 -35.80 53.44 76.21
C VAL A 583 -36.56 54.77 76.21
N LYS A 584 -37.30 55.05 75.13
CA LYS A 584 -38.16 56.24 75.02
C LYS A 584 -39.15 56.31 76.19
N LYS A 585 -39.82 55.20 76.54
CA LYS A 585 -40.75 55.12 77.67
C LYS A 585 -40.08 55.37 79.02
N ALA A 586 -38.90 54.81 79.27
CA ALA A 586 -38.18 55.00 80.52
C ALA A 586 -37.72 56.46 80.69
N ILE A 587 -37.21 57.06 79.62
CA ILE A 587 -36.83 58.47 79.58
C ILE A 587 -38.05 59.35 79.79
N PHE A 588 -39.13 59.10 79.04
CA PHE A 588 -40.41 59.80 79.19
C PHE A 588 -40.92 59.74 80.63
N ASN A 589 -40.98 58.54 81.21
CA ASN A 589 -41.41 58.31 82.58
C ASN A 589 -40.60 59.14 83.58
N LYS A 590 -39.26 59.11 83.48
CA LYS A 590 -38.39 59.84 84.40
C LYS A 590 -38.51 61.35 84.24
N ILE A 591 -38.62 61.79 83.00
CA ILE A 591 -38.87 63.18 82.65
C ILE A 591 -40.15 63.69 83.32
N ILE A 592 -41.24 62.92 83.22
CA ILE A 592 -42.52 63.26 83.86
C ILE A 592 -42.37 63.19 85.39
N ASP A 593 -41.74 62.16 85.95
CA ASP A 593 -41.51 62.07 87.41
C ASP A 593 -40.76 63.31 87.92
N ASN A 594 -39.68 63.74 87.25
CA ASN A 594 -38.95 64.95 87.64
C ASN A 594 -39.78 66.24 87.55
N MET A 595 -40.74 66.30 86.61
CA MET A 595 -41.64 67.45 86.47
C MET A 595 -42.59 67.58 87.66
N PHE A 596 -43.01 66.47 88.27
CA PHE A 596 -44.02 66.42 89.32
C PHE A 596 -43.49 66.05 90.73
N GLU A 597 -42.33 65.38 90.86
CA GLU A 597 -41.67 65.02 92.14
C GLU A 597 -41.15 66.25 92.89
N LYS A 598 -40.70 67.30 92.19
CA LYS A 598 -40.17 68.53 92.82
C LYS A 598 -41.23 69.38 93.55
N THR A 599 -42.47 68.91 93.60
CA THR A 599 -43.65 69.73 93.95
C THR A 599 -44.60 69.01 94.90
N SER A 600 -44.12 68.06 95.72
CA SER A 600 -44.95 67.38 96.74
C SER A 600 -45.68 68.32 97.71
N GLU A 601 -45.43 69.63 97.66
CA GLU A 601 -46.09 70.67 98.45
C GLU A 601 -47.02 71.61 97.65
N ALA A 602 -47.01 71.60 96.30
CA ALA A 602 -47.80 72.54 95.49
C ALA A 602 -48.63 71.81 94.42
N ASN A 603 -49.96 71.78 94.60
CA ASN A 603 -50.93 71.21 93.65
C ASN A 603 -51.18 72.10 92.40
N VAL A 604 -50.42 73.19 92.21
CA VAL A 604 -50.60 74.14 91.10
C VAL A 604 -49.32 74.24 90.27
N TYR A 605 -49.42 73.91 88.99
CA TYR A 605 -48.34 73.85 88.03
C TYR A 605 -48.51 74.92 86.96
N LYS A 606 -47.46 75.69 86.68
CA LYS A 606 -47.43 76.63 85.56
C LYS A 606 -46.84 75.94 84.33
N ILE A 607 -47.68 75.20 83.59
CA ILE A 607 -47.26 74.53 82.36
C ILE A 607 -47.94 75.23 81.18
N LYS A 608 -47.13 75.78 80.27
CA LYS A 608 -47.63 76.35 79.03
C LYS A 608 -48.23 75.23 78.17
N THR A 609 -49.55 75.23 78.08
CA THR A 609 -50.36 74.30 77.30
C THR A 609 -51.26 75.08 76.37
N PHE A 610 -51.70 74.46 75.27
CA PHE A 610 -52.67 75.11 74.40
C PHE A 610 -53.84 74.24 73.98
N LEU A 611 -54.98 74.92 73.80
CA LEU A 611 -56.20 74.41 73.17
C LEU A 611 -56.22 74.83 71.69
N PRO A 612 -56.59 73.92 70.77
CA PRO A 612 -56.73 74.25 69.34
C PRO A 612 -57.87 75.24 69.06
N ASP A 613 -58.97 75.17 69.83
CA ASP A 613 -60.13 76.06 69.73
C ASP A 613 -60.84 76.24 71.09
N LYS A 614 -61.58 77.34 71.23
CA LYS A 614 -62.35 77.77 72.41
C LYS A 614 -63.66 76.99 72.59
N THR A 615 -64.16 76.35 71.53
CA THR A 615 -65.46 75.62 71.53
C THR A 615 -65.35 74.17 72.00
N THR A 616 -64.18 73.55 71.93
CA THR A 616 -63.91 72.15 72.32
C THR A 616 -63.57 72.00 73.81
N ARG A 617 -64.34 72.64 74.70
CA ARG A 617 -64.11 72.56 76.17
C ARG A 617 -64.27 71.15 76.75
N ASP A 618 -64.91 70.23 76.02
CA ASP A 618 -65.11 68.83 76.40
C ASP A 618 -64.08 67.87 75.78
N GLU A 619 -63.12 68.36 74.99
CA GLU A 619 -62.06 67.50 74.50
C GLU A 619 -61.13 67.16 75.66
N LYS A 620 -61.10 65.87 75.99
CA LYS A 620 -60.26 65.28 77.03
C LYS A 620 -58.77 65.43 76.74
N GLN A 621 -58.30 66.33 75.87
CA GLN A 621 -56.91 66.43 75.39
C GLN A 621 -56.37 67.88 75.34
N LEU A 622 -55.16 68.14 75.88
CA LEU A 622 -54.37 69.36 75.63
C LEU A 622 -53.10 69.04 74.84
N TYR A 623 -52.65 69.99 74.02
CA TYR A 623 -51.39 69.91 73.29
C TYR A 623 -50.32 70.78 73.96
N PHE A 624 -49.08 70.28 73.97
CA PHE A 624 -47.94 71.07 74.43
C PHE A 624 -47.30 71.82 73.29
N ASP A 625 -46.90 73.07 73.58
CA ASP A 625 -46.01 73.81 72.71
C ASP A 625 -44.61 73.17 72.74
N LYS A 626 -44.01 72.94 71.56
CA LYS A 626 -42.65 72.36 71.41
C LYS A 626 -41.52 73.25 71.97
N SER A 627 -41.86 74.34 72.64
CA SER A 627 -40.95 75.25 73.32
C SER A 627 -40.35 74.65 74.60
N LEU A 628 -40.97 73.62 75.20
CA LEU A 628 -40.35 72.84 76.27
C LEU A 628 -39.32 71.87 75.67
N PRO A 629 -38.02 71.96 76.05
CA PRO A 629 -36.97 71.05 75.55
C PRO A 629 -37.34 69.57 75.70
N LEU A 630 -38.07 69.29 76.78
CA LEU A 630 -38.64 68.00 77.16
C LEU A 630 -39.43 67.27 76.06
N PHE A 631 -40.22 68.02 75.28
CA PHE A 631 -41.12 67.44 74.27
C PHE A 631 -40.51 67.47 72.87
N LYS A 632 -39.30 68.05 72.70
CA LYS A 632 -38.57 68.00 71.41
C LYS A 632 -38.06 66.61 71.08
N LEU A 633 -37.93 65.75 72.09
CA LEU A 633 -37.50 64.37 71.92
C LEU A 633 -38.61 63.46 71.41
N PHE A 634 -39.86 63.89 71.43
CA PHE A 634 -41.00 63.05 71.13
C PHE A 634 -41.76 63.66 69.94
N SER A 635 -42.22 62.83 69.00
CA SER A 635 -42.82 63.35 67.77
C SER A 635 -44.17 64.03 68.01
N LYS A 636 -44.97 63.46 68.93
CA LYS A 636 -46.24 64.01 69.39
C LYS A 636 -46.51 63.59 70.83
N VAL A 637 -46.65 64.54 71.73
CA VAL A 637 -47.12 64.31 73.11
C VAL A 637 -48.45 65.03 73.30
N SER A 638 -49.49 64.27 73.63
CA SER A 638 -50.79 64.81 74.03
C SER A 638 -51.05 64.47 75.49
N VAL A 639 -51.75 65.36 76.18
CA VAL A 639 -52.21 65.13 77.54
C VAL A 639 -53.67 64.86 77.52
N ASN A 640 -54.08 63.66 77.91
CA ASN A 640 -55.46 63.39 78.21
C ASN A 640 -55.80 63.75 79.64
N PHE A 641 -56.99 64.27 79.88
CA PHE A 641 -57.47 64.53 81.24
C PHE A 641 -58.64 63.63 81.60
N ASN A 642 -58.63 63.16 82.84
CA ASN A 642 -59.74 62.39 83.37
C ASN A 642 -60.32 63.09 84.60
N THR A 643 -61.63 63.34 84.55
CA THR A 643 -62.40 63.99 85.63
C THR A 643 -63.08 63.00 86.58
N LEU A 644 -63.07 61.70 86.24
CA LEU A 644 -63.95 60.67 86.84
C LEU A 644 -63.22 59.55 87.62
N LEU A 645 -61.88 59.50 87.61
CA LEU A 645 -61.12 58.45 88.28
C LEU A 645 -60.76 58.82 89.73
N GLY A 646 -61.60 58.43 90.70
CA GLY A 646 -61.19 58.21 92.09
C GLY A 646 -61.77 59.16 93.15
N GLY A 647 -62.78 58.67 93.89
CA GLY A 647 -63.04 58.97 95.30
C GLY A 647 -63.34 60.42 95.71
N ALA A 648 -64.62 60.73 95.94
CA ALA A 648 -65.18 61.86 96.72
C ALA A 648 -64.77 63.33 96.41
N LYS A 649 -63.68 63.60 95.65
CA LYS A 649 -63.28 64.97 95.28
C LYS A 649 -63.77 65.32 93.87
N LYS A 650 -64.69 66.29 93.76
CA LYS A 650 -65.09 66.89 92.47
C LYS A 650 -63.90 67.66 91.89
N THR A 651 -63.41 67.26 90.72
CA THR A 651 -62.42 68.01 89.93
C THR A 651 -63.12 69.02 89.04
N LYS A 652 -62.49 70.15 88.70
CA LYS A 652 -63.14 71.23 87.91
C LYS A 652 -62.98 71.08 86.40
N GLY A 653 -62.11 70.20 85.92
CA GLY A 653 -61.76 70.14 84.50
C GLY A 653 -61.12 71.46 84.05
N ILE A 654 -61.38 71.89 82.81
CA ILE A 654 -60.95 73.21 82.32
C ILE A 654 -61.95 74.27 82.79
N TYR A 655 -61.48 75.28 83.50
CA TYR A 655 -62.30 76.38 84.01
C TYR A 655 -61.60 77.73 83.84
N GLU A 656 -62.36 78.81 83.89
CA GLU A 656 -61.84 80.18 83.80
C GLU A 656 -61.83 80.81 85.18
N GLN A 657 -60.69 81.38 85.59
CA GLN A 657 -60.55 82.12 86.84
C GLN A 657 -59.61 83.31 86.62
N ASP A 658 -60.05 84.50 87.02
CA ASP A 658 -59.33 85.77 86.85
C ASP A 658 -58.95 86.08 85.39
N GLY A 659 -59.83 85.75 84.44
CA GLY A 659 -59.62 85.95 82.99
C GLY A 659 -58.58 85.00 82.37
N LYS A 660 -58.17 83.96 83.09
CA LYS A 660 -57.22 82.93 82.63
C LYS A 660 -57.88 81.56 82.65
N LEU A 661 -57.66 80.77 81.59
CA LEU A 661 -58.03 79.37 81.57
C LEU A 661 -57.07 78.56 82.45
N ARG A 662 -57.63 77.70 83.29
CA ARG A 662 -56.95 76.79 84.20
C ARG A 662 -57.53 75.40 84.02
N PHE A 663 -56.78 74.37 84.42
CA PHE A 663 -57.28 72.99 84.45
C PHE A 663 -57.12 72.43 85.87
N GLU A 664 -58.09 71.68 86.39
CA GLU A 664 -57.97 70.89 87.62
C GLU A 664 -58.47 69.45 87.39
N GLY A 665 -57.59 68.47 87.52
CA GLY A 665 -57.94 67.05 87.36
C GLY A 665 -56.73 66.14 87.23
N PHE A 666 -56.95 64.93 86.71
CA PHE A 666 -55.89 63.93 86.51
C PHE A 666 -55.32 64.00 85.10
N ILE A 667 -54.02 63.77 84.99
CA ILE A 667 -53.24 63.97 83.76
C ILE A 667 -52.74 62.60 83.28
N GLN A 668 -53.08 62.24 82.04
CA GLN A 668 -52.56 61.07 81.36
C GLN A 668 -51.76 61.54 80.16
N PHE A 669 -50.49 61.15 80.08
CA PHE A 669 -49.70 61.44 78.89
C PHE A 669 -49.81 60.32 77.86
N TYR A 670 -49.87 60.72 76.60
CA TYR A 670 -49.85 59.84 75.45
C TYR A 670 -48.83 60.31 74.42
N ASP A 671 -48.06 59.37 73.89
CA ASP A 671 -47.16 59.56 72.74
C ASP A 671 -47.60 58.61 71.62
N SER A 672 -47.71 59.08 70.38
CA SER A 672 -48.13 58.23 69.27
C SER A 672 -47.09 57.20 68.82
N GLU A 673 -45.80 57.40 69.14
CA GLU A 673 -44.70 56.49 68.83
C GLU A 673 -44.38 55.50 69.95
N ILE A 674 -44.95 55.71 71.14
CA ILE A 674 -44.74 54.85 72.30
C ILE A 674 -46.12 54.42 72.78
N SER A 675 -46.43 53.12 72.81
CA SER A 675 -47.66 52.64 73.45
C SER A 675 -47.54 52.74 74.98
N CYS A 676 -47.31 53.95 75.51
CA CYS A 676 -47.23 54.24 76.91
C CYS A 676 -48.35 55.18 77.34
N TYR A 677 -49.03 54.77 78.40
CA TYR A 677 -49.92 55.62 79.18
C TYR A 677 -49.23 55.79 80.52
N LYS A 678 -48.82 57.01 80.87
CA LYS A 678 -48.43 57.30 82.25
C LYS A 678 -49.49 58.18 82.89
N TYR A 679 -50.16 57.62 83.89
CA TYR A 679 -51.11 58.33 84.73
C TYR A 679 -50.32 59.10 85.79
N PHE A 680 -50.54 60.40 85.86
CA PHE A 680 -50.09 61.25 86.95
C PHE A 680 -51.30 61.78 87.70
N GLY A 681 -51.46 61.24 88.90
CA GLY A 681 -52.48 61.61 89.85
C GLY A 681 -52.04 61.08 91.19
N THR A 682 -51.67 61.98 92.10
CA THR A 682 -51.65 61.64 93.52
C THR A 682 -53.10 61.39 93.96
N ALA A 683 -53.37 61.09 95.23
CA ALA A 683 -54.75 61.08 95.74
C ALA A 683 -55.50 62.43 95.57
N ASN A 684 -54.85 63.46 95.00
CA ASN A 684 -55.38 64.80 94.76
C ASN A 684 -55.27 65.20 93.27
N PRO A 685 -56.24 65.97 92.74
CA PRO A 685 -56.19 66.52 91.39
C PRO A 685 -55.08 67.57 91.24
N ILE A 686 -54.50 67.64 90.04
CA ILE A 686 -53.46 68.60 89.66
C ILE A 686 -54.12 69.84 89.08
N THR A 687 -53.69 71.04 89.47
CA THR A 687 -54.09 72.30 88.85
C THR A 687 -53.02 72.79 87.87
N ILE A 688 -53.38 73.12 86.63
CA ILE A 688 -52.53 73.82 85.66
C ILE A 688 -53.00 75.27 85.55
N ASP A 689 -52.12 76.21 85.86
CA ASP A 689 -52.34 77.65 85.69
C ASP A 689 -51.87 78.09 84.30
N GLU A 690 -52.75 78.82 83.58
CA GLU A 690 -52.51 79.48 82.28
C GLU A 690 -52.48 78.55 81.05
N ILE A 691 -53.66 78.06 80.65
CA ILE A 691 -53.89 77.46 79.33
C ILE A 691 -54.07 78.58 78.31
N THR A 692 -53.27 78.56 77.24
CA THR A 692 -53.34 79.56 76.16
C THR A 692 -54.13 78.98 74.98
N ILE A 693 -54.99 79.75 74.31
CA ILE A 693 -55.65 79.27 73.09
C ILE A 693 -54.74 79.59 71.91
N LYS A 694 -54.40 78.59 71.10
CA LYS A 694 -53.60 78.78 69.89
C LYS A 694 -54.41 78.24 68.72
N ALA A 695 -54.92 79.14 67.89
CA ALA A 695 -55.54 78.76 66.62
C ALA A 695 -54.49 78.00 65.79
N GLN A 696 -54.91 76.90 65.16
CA GLN A 696 -54.02 76.02 64.38
C GLN A 696 -53.17 76.76 63.36
#